data_AF-A0A1S3NBB0-F1
#
_entry.id   AF-A0A1S3NBB0-F1
#
_cell.length_a   1.000
_cell.length_b   1.000
_cell.length_c   1.000
_cell.angle_alpha   90.00
_cell.angle_beta   90.00
_cell.angle_gamma   90.00
#
_symmetry.space_group_name_H-M   'P 1'
#
loop_
_entity.id
_entity.type
_entity.pdbx_description
1 polymer ?
#
loop_
_entity_poly.entity_id
_entity_poly.type
_entity_poly.pdbx_seq_one_letter_code
_entity_poly.pdbx_strand_id
1 'polypeptide(L)'
;METADEADICRVCRSEGTPDKPLYHPCVCTGSIKFIHQECLVQWLKHSRKEYCELCKHRFAFTPIYSPDMPPRLPIQDICAGLLTSVGTAIRYWFHYTLVAFAWLGVVPLTACRIYKCLFTGSVSSLLTLPLDMLSTENLLADCLQGCFVVTCSLCAFISLVWLREQIVHGGPPLWLEHHQQPQPNAAGQQPNEAAGAGQGAADDPPAAPPAPAAPPAHNEAEPEPPDGLPEQGEEPELDNEEEGAAAEDADANNGAQDDMNWNALEWDRAAEELTWERMLGLDGSLVFLEHVFWVVSLNTLFILVFAFCPYHIGHFSVVGLGFEEYVQASHFEGLITTIVGYILLAMTLILCHGFAALVRFQRSRRLLGVCYIVVKVSLLVVVEIGVFPLICGWWLDICSLEMFDASLKDRELSFKSAPGTTMFLHWLVGMVYVFYFASFILLLREVLRPGVLWFLRNLNDPDFNPVQEMIHLPIYRHLRRFILSVVVFGSIVLLMLWLPIRMIKVFLPAFLPYNVLLYSDAPVSELSLELLLLQVVLPALLEQGHTRQWLKGLVRTWTVSAGYLLDLHSYLLGEQEDNEANQPVNNNNNNPAPGHHNNNPAHVVGEGLHAAHQAILQQGGPIGFQPYQRPLRFPFRIVLLIGFMCVTLLVASLVCLTLPVFAGRWLMSFWTGSSKIHELYTAACGLYVCWLSIRGATVLLAWMPQGRTIIMIKVQEWTLMILKTLVVALLVAGVIPLLLGLLFELVIVAPLRVPLDQTPLFYPWQDWALGVLHAKIIAAITLMGPQWWLKSVIEQVYANGIRNIDLHFIIRKLAAPVISVLLLSLCVPYVIAAGVVPTVGVTPEMQILIQRRIYPFLLMVVSIIGILSFQIRQFKRLYEHIKNDKYLVGQRLVNYERKARGASSVPPPNPIPE
;
A
#
# COMPACT_ATOMS: atom_id res chain seq x y z
N MET A 1 -54.19 -37.11 -35.82
CA MET A 1 -53.45 -36.77 -34.60
C MET A 1 -52.60 -35.57 -34.98
N GLU A 2 -53.25 -34.42 -35.01
CA GLU A 2 -52.64 -33.15 -35.40
C GLU A 2 -51.99 -32.54 -34.15
N THR A 3 -50.82 -31.95 -34.33
CA THR A 3 -50.13 -31.22 -33.26
C THR A 3 -50.97 -29.99 -32.91
N ALA A 4 -51.53 -29.96 -31.71
CA ALA A 4 -52.10 -28.73 -31.17
C ALA A 4 -50.99 -27.66 -31.12
N ASP A 5 -51.30 -26.46 -31.58
CA ASP A 5 -50.39 -25.32 -31.47
C ASP A 5 -50.11 -25.06 -29.98
N GLU A 6 -48.90 -25.37 -29.51
CA GLU A 6 -48.44 -24.96 -28.19
C GLU A 6 -48.34 -23.43 -28.18
N ALA A 7 -49.34 -22.76 -27.61
CA ALA A 7 -49.36 -21.32 -27.50
C ALA A 7 -48.13 -20.82 -26.74
N ASP A 8 -47.55 -19.71 -27.21
CA ASP A 8 -46.44 -19.07 -26.51
C ASP A 8 -46.92 -18.58 -25.13
N ILE A 9 -46.28 -19.07 -24.06
CA ILE A 9 -46.62 -18.76 -22.66
C ILE A 9 -45.48 -18.04 -21.93
N CYS A 10 -45.83 -17.19 -20.96
CA CYS A 10 -44.87 -16.52 -20.09
C CYS A 10 -44.11 -17.50 -19.19
N ARG A 11 -42.77 -17.44 -19.20
CA ARG A 11 -41.90 -18.28 -18.34
C ARG A 11 -42.13 -18.14 -16.83
N VAL A 12 -42.75 -17.03 -16.37
CA VAL A 12 -43.00 -16.73 -14.96
C VAL A 12 -44.43 -17.11 -14.56
N CYS A 13 -45.45 -16.46 -15.14
CA CYS A 13 -46.85 -16.68 -14.75
C CYS A 13 -47.56 -17.81 -15.52
N ARG A 14 -46.90 -18.42 -16.52
CA ARG A 14 -47.41 -19.51 -17.37
C ARG A 14 -48.71 -19.21 -18.12
N SER A 15 -49.03 -17.92 -18.30
CA SER A 15 -50.18 -17.46 -19.09
C SER A 15 -49.77 -17.09 -20.51
N GLU A 16 -50.68 -17.25 -21.46
CA GLU A 16 -50.54 -16.79 -22.85
C GLU A 16 -50.50 -15.25 -22.94
N GLY A 17 -49.93 -14.73 -24.03
CA GLY A 17 -49.90 -13.29 -24.30
C GLY A 17 -51.25 -12.76 -24.77
N THR A 18 -51.76 -11.71 -24.12
CA THR A 18 -52.99 -11.00 -24.52
C THR A 18 -52.64 -9.68 -25.23
N PRO A 19 -53.58 -9.04 -25.98
CA PRO A 19 -53.31 -7.72 -26.57
C PRO A 19 -52.89 -6.66 -25.53
N ASP A 20 -53.44 -6.72 -24.31
CA ASP A 20 -53.09 -5.82 -23.21
C ASP A 20 -51.79 -6.23 -22.49
N LYS A 21 -51.45 -7.52 -22.48
CA LYS A 21 -50.21 -8.08 -21.90
C LYS A 21 -49.45 -8.93 -22.93
N PRO A 22 -48.76 -8.30 -23.89
CA PRO A 22 -48.01 -9.03 -24.90
C PRO A 22 -46.77 -9.72 -24.31
N LEU A 23 -46.38 -10.85 -24.91
CA LEU A 23 -45.14 -11.54 -24.59
C LEU A 23 -43.95 -10.92 -25.32
N TYR A 24 -42.85 -10.78 -24.60
CA TYR A 24 -41.57 -10.32 -25.11
C TYR A 24 -40.55 -11.46 -25.10
N HIS A 25 -39.62 -11.43 -26.04
CA HIS A 25 -38.45 -12.31 -26.14
C HIS A 25 -37.16 -11.50 -25.87
N PRO A 26 -36.84 -11.11 -24.63
CA PRO A 26 -35.84 -10.08 -24.35
C PRO A 26 -34.40 -10.61 -24.18
N CYS A 27 -34.12 -11.88 -24.48
CA CYS A 27 -32.82 -12.49 -24.24
C CYS A 27 -32.53 -13.66 -25.20
N VAL A 28 -31.32 -14.24 -25.15
CA VAL A 28 -30.85 -15.26 -26.12
C VAL A 28 -31.44 -16.67 -25.86
N CYS A 29 -32.28 -16.85 -24.84
CA CYS A 29 -32.92 -18.13 -24.53
C CYS A 29 -33.81 -18.65 -25.68
N THR A 30 -34.04 -19.96 -25.70
CA THR A 30 -34.81 -20.70 -26.71
C THR A 30 -35.95 -21.49 -26.05
N GLY A 31 -36.91 -22.00 -26.85
CA GLY A 31 -38.11 -22.67 -26.32
C GLY A 31 -39.06 -21.71 -25.60
N SER A 32 -39.94 -22.23 -24.74
CA SER A 32 -40.95 -21.46 -23.99
C SER A 32 -40.33 -20.49 -22.97
N ILE A 33 -39.19 -20.86 -22.36
CA ILE A 33 -38.44 -20.03 -21.40
C ILE A 33 -37.87 -18.72 -21.99
N LYS A 34 -38.00 -18.51 -23.31
CA LYS A 34 -37.60 -17.27 -23.97
C LYS A 34 -38.64 -16.14 -23.82
N PHE A 35 -39.91 -16.47 -23.55
CA PHE A 35 -41.01 -15.51 -23.50
C PHE A 35 -41.32 -15.03 -22.07
N ILE A 36 -41.60 -13.74 -21.92
CA ILE A 36 -41.99 -13.15 -20.63
C ILE A 36 -42.87 -11.90 -20.81
N HIS A 37 -43.84 -11.69 -19.91
CA HIS A 37 -44.55 -10.41 -19.81
C HIS A 37 -43.65 -9.33 -19.21
N GLN A 38 -43.77 -8.09 -19.69
CA GLN A 38 -42.99 -6.97 -19.17
C GLN A 38 -43.13 -6.80 -17.64
N GLU A 39 -44.36 -6.85 -17.11
CA GLU A 39 -44.64 -6.76 -15.67
C GLU A 39 -43.92 -7.86 -14.87
N CYS A 40 -44.02 -9.12 -15.31
CA CYS A 40 -43.38 -10.26 -14.66
C CYS A 40 -41.85 -10.13 -14.66
N LEU A 41 -41.25 -9.56 -15.72
CA LEU A 41 -39.82 -9.28 -15.74
C LEU A 41 -39.48 -8.18 -14.72
N VAL A 42 -40.13 -7.02 -14.77
CA VAL A 42 -39.83 -5.88 -13.87
C VAL A 42 -39.94 -6.29 -12.40
N GLN A 43 -40.97 -7.04 -12.02
CA GLN A 43 -41.15 -7.55 -10.66
C GLN A 43 -40.03 -8.54 -10.26
N TRP A 44 -39.60 -9.40 -11.20
CA TRP A 44 -38.47 -10.32 -10.98
C TRP A 44 -37.14 -9.59 -10.82
N LEU A 45 -36.86 -8.54 -11.61
CA LEU A 45 -35.64 -7.73 -11.46
C LEU A 45 -35.63 -7.02 -10.10
N LYS A 46 -36.76 -6.44 -9.66
CA LYS A 46 -36.91 -5.79 -8.34
C LYS A 46 -36.61 -6.74 -7.17
N HIS A 47 -37.04 -8.01 -7.26
CA HIS A 47 -36.76 -9.00 -6.22
C HIS A 47 -35.34 -9.59 -6.30
N SER A 48 -34.81 -9.81 -7.52
CA SER A 48 -33.53 -10.50 -7.72
C SER A 48 -32.29 -9.60 -7.68
N ARG A 49 -32.47 -8.26 -7.76
CA ARG A 49 -31.41 -7.24 -7.87
C ARG A 49 -30.38 -7.54 -8.98
N LYS A 50 -30.84 -8.08 -10.11
CA LYS A 50 -30.02 -8.43 -11.28
C LYS A 50 -30.64 -7.84 -12.54
N GLU A 51 -29.83 -7.25 -13.41
CA GLU A 51 -30.29 -6.66 -14.69
C GLU A 51 -30.11 -7.59 -15.91
N TYR A 52 -29.61 -8.80 -15.69
CA TYR A 52 -29.31 -9.76 -16.74
C TYR A 52 -30.09 -11.06 -16.56
N CYS A 53 -30.37 -11.73 -17.67
CA CYS A 53 -31.01 -13.03 -17.69
C CYS A 53 -30.16 -14.05 -16.91
N GLU A 54 -30.76 -14.63 -15.86
CA GLU A 54 -30.11 -15.61 -14.99
C GLU A 54 -29.50 -16.79 -15.76
N LEU A 55 -30.14 -17.22 -16.85
CA LEU A 55 -29.71 -18.33 -17.71
C LEU A 55 -28.62 -17.94 -18.71
N CYS A 56 -28.89 -17.00 -19.62
CA CYS A 56 -27.99 -16.69 -20.74
C CYS A 56 -27.08 -15.47 -20.53
N LYS A 57 -27.11 -14.85 -19.34
CA LYS A 57 -26.35 -13.64 -18.94
C LYS A 57 -26.51 -12.41 -19.84
N HIS A 58 -27.50 -12.40 -20.73
CA HIS A 58 -27.82 -11.24 -21.56
C HIS A 58 -28.49 -10.14 -20.72
N ARG A 59 -27.96 -8.92 -20.74
CA ARG A 59 -28.58 -7.74 -20.09
C ARG A 59 -29.90 -7.42 -20.78
N PHE A 60 -30.97 -7.24 -20.02
CA PHE A 60 -32.26 -6.88 -20.58
C PHE A 60 -32.24 -5.42 -21.07
N ALA A 61 -32.90 -5.16 -22.20
CA ALA A 61 -32.95 -3.82 -22.81
C ALA A 61 -34.38 -3.26 -22.75
N PHE A 62 -34.49 -2.01 -22.30
CA PHE A 62 -35.74 -1.27 -22.24
C PHE A 62 -35.61 0.03 -23.07
N THR A 63 -36.66 0.39 -23.81
CA THR A 63 -36.76 1.68 -24.52
C THR A 63 -37.67 2.65 -23.77
N PRO A 64 -37.29 3.94 -23.64
CA PRO A 64 -38.15 4.94 -23.02
C PRO A 64 -39.40 5.22 -23.88
N ILE A 65 -40.58 5.19 -23.27
CA ILE A 65 -41.83 5.68 -23.85
C ILE A 65 -42.04 7.11 -23.35
N TYR A 66 -42.00 8.07 -24.27
CA TYR A 66 -42.31 9.46 -23.97
C TYR A 66 -43.81 9.76 -24.18
N SER A 67 -44.35 10.73 -23.45
CA SER A 67 -45.73 11.20 -23.61
C SER A 67 -46.00 11.70 -25.04
N PRO A 68 -47.22 11.53 -25.57
CA PRO A 68 -47.57 12.00 -26.91
C PRO A 68 -47.43 13.53 -27.08
N ASP A 69 -47.55 14.29 -25.99
CA ASP A 69 -47.43 15.75 -25.96
C ASP A 69 -45.97 16.27 -25.96
N MET A 70 -44.97 15.39 -26.16
CA MET A 70 -43.56 15.79 -26.12
C MET A 70 -43.18 16.66 -27.34
N PRO A 71 -42.70 17.91 -27.14
CA PRO A 71 -42.26 18.75 -28.24
C PRO A 71 -40.92 18.26 -28.84
N PRO A 72 -40.65 18.49 -30.15
CA PRO A 72 -39.44 18.00 -30.83
C PRO A 72 -38.14 18.66 -30.33
N ARG A 73 -38.24 19.75 -29.57
CA ARG A 73 -37.16 20.40 -28.82
C ARG A 73 -37.73 20.86 -27.48
N LEU A 74 -37.00 20.68 -26.38
CA LEU A 74 -37.46 21.17 -25.08
C LEU A 74 -37.61 22.70 -25.10
N PRO A 75 -38.69 23.26 -24.50
CA PRO A 75 -38.83 24.70 -24.31
C PRO A 75 -37.66 25.27 -23.52
N ILE A 76 -37.20 26.48 -23.89
CA ILE A 76 -36.11 27.16 -23.16
C ILE A 76 -36.49 27.38 -21.69
N GLN A 77 -37.78 27.59 -21.39
CA GLN A 77 -38.28 27.71 -20.01
C GLN A 77 -38.03 26.44 -19.18
N ASP A 78 -38.27 25.25 -19.74
CA ASP A 78 -38.02 23.98 -19.05
C ASP A 78 -36.52 23.72 -18.86
N ILE A 79 -35.71 24.05 -19.87
CA ILE A 79 -34.25 23.94 -19.79
C ILE A 79 -33.70 24.91 -18.74
N CYS A 80 -34.17 26.16 -18.71
CA CYS A 80 -33.76 27.15 -17.72
C CYS A 80 -34.23 26.79 -16.31
N ALA A 81 -35.44 26.25 -16.16
CA ALA A 81 -35.94 25.77 -14.87
C ALA A 81 -35.11 24.58 -14.35
N GLY A 82 -34.91 23.56 -15.18
CA GLY A 82 -34.09 22.38 -14.81
C GLY A 82 -32.60 22.71 -14.62
N LEU A 83 -32.06 23.69 -15.35
CA LEU A 83 -30.72 24.21 -15.09
C LEU A 83 -30.68 25.00 -13.78
N LEU A 84 -31.70 25.79 -13.45
CA LEU A 84 -31.76 26.55 -12.20
C LEU A 84 -31.90 25.64 -10.98
N THR A 85 -32.69 24.57 -11.06
CA THR A 85 -32.77 23.55 -10.00
C THR A 85 -31.48 22.77 -9.89
N SER A 86 -30.91 22.29 -11.00
CA SER A 86 -29.62 21.58 -11.01
C SER A 86 -28.48 22.45 -10.45
N VAL A 87 -28.39 23.73 -10.86
CA VAL A 87 -27.42 24.69 -10.32
C VAL A 87 -27.72 25.03 -8.87
N GLY A 88 -28.98 25.16 -8.46
CA GLY A 88 -29.36 25.37 -7.05
C GLY A 88 -28.94 24.20 -6.16
N THR A 89 -29.19 22.97 -6.59
CA THR A 89 -28.75 21.73 -5.92
C THR A 89 -27.23 21.62 -5.91
N ALA A 90 -26.55 21.93 -7.01
CA ALA A 90 -25.09 21.95 -7.07
C ALA A 90 -24.47 23.03 -6.17
N ILE A 91 -25.10 24.21 -6.06
CA ILE A 91 -24.69 25.27 -5.12
C ILE A 91 -24.94 24.83 -3.67
N ARG A 92 -26.06 24.16 -3.37
CA ARG A 92 -26.33 23.58 -2.05
C ARG A 92 -25.24 22.58 -1.67
N TYR A 93 -24.96 21.61 -2.54
CA TYR A 93 -23.89 20.63 -2.32
C TYR A 93 -22.51 21.28 -2.25
N TRP A 94 -22.21 22.27 -3.09
CA TRP A 94 -20.94 23.01 -3.02
C TRP A 94 -20.78 23.79 -1.71
N PHE A 95 -21.82 24.48 -1.24
CA PHE A 95 -21.81 25.16 0.06
C PHE A 95 -21.65 24.15 1.20
N HIS A 96 -22.33 23.01 1.13
CA HIS A 96 -22.20 21.94 2.11
C HIS A 96 -20.79 21.33 2.15
N TYR A 97 -20.25 20.91 1.00
CA TYR A 97 -18.89 20.37 0.92
C TYR A 97 -17.81 21.39 1.27
N THR A 98 -18.00 22.68 0.97
CA THR A 98 -17.07 23.74 1.42
C THR A 98 -17.19 24.00 2.92
N LEU A 99 -18.37 23.90 3.53
CA LEU A 99 -18.56 23.94 4.98
C LEU A 99 -17.89 22.75 5.68
N VAL A 100 -18.09 21.54 5.16
CA VAL A 100 -17.45 20.29 5.62
C VAL A 100 -15.92 20.41 5.51
N ALA A 101 -15.40 20.82 4.35
CA ALA A 101 -13.96 21.01 4.16
C ALA A 101 -13.39 22.12 5.07
N PHE A 102 -14.12 23.23 5.27
CA PHE A 102 -13.71 24.30 6.17
C PHE A 102 -13.69 23.83 7.64
N ALA A 103 -14.66 23.03 8.07
CA ALA A 103 -14.68 22.48 9.42
C ALA A 103 -13.52 21.50 9.66
N TRP A 104 -13.34 20.52 8.78
CA TRP A 104 -12.34 19.45 8.96
C TRP A 104 -10.91 19.85 8.59
N LEU A 105 -10.69 20.64 7.54
CA LEU A 105 -9.36 21.07 7.08
C LEU A 105 -8.99 22.50 7.51
N GLY A 106 -9.94 23.27 8.05
CA GLY A 106 -9.71 24.58 8.64
C GLY A 106 -9.81 24.56 10.15
N VAL A 107 -11.05 24.48 10.67
CA VAL A 107 -11.34 24.68 12.10
C VAL A 107 -10.65 23.65 13.00
N VAL A 108 -10.74 22.35 12.69
CA VAL A 108 -10.12 21.29 13.52
C VAL A 108 -8.59 21.46 13.62
N PRO A 109 -7.82 21.61 12.51
CA PRO A 109 -6.40 21.96 12.55
C PRO A 109 -6.10 23.26 13.31
N LEU A 110 -6.78 24.36 12.99
CA LEU A 110 -6.50 25.68 13.58
C LEU A 110 -6.71 25.68 15.10
N THR A 111 -7.81 25.09 15.58
CA THR A 111 -8.10 24.97 17.01
C THR A 111 -7.05 24.12 17.72
N ALA A 112 -6.69 22.95 17.17
CA ALA A 112 -5.64 22.10 17.75
C ALA A 112 -4.27 22.79 17.79
N CYS A 113 -3.88 23.51 16.74
CA CYS A 113 -2.64 24.28 16.70
C CYS A 113 -2.59 25.38 17.76
N ARG A 114 -3.67 26.14 17.91
CA ARG A 114 -3.73 27.27 18.85
C ARG A 114 -3.83 26.82 20.30
N ILE A 115 -4.55 25.73 20.57
CA ILE A 115 -4.57 25.07 21.87
C ILE A 115 -3.17 24.57 22.22
N TYR A 116 -2.48 23.88 21.29
CA TYR A 116 -1.09 23.46 21.49
C TYR A 116 -0.17 24.65 21.79
N LYS A 117 -0.20 25.71 20.97
CA LYS A 117 0.63 26.91 21.19
C LYS A 117 0.32 27.54 22.56
N CYS A 118 -0.94 27.76 22.91
CA CYS A 118 -1.34 28.36 24.18
C CYS A 118 -0.88 27.53 25.41
N LEU A 119 -0.99 26.20 25.34
CA LEU A 119 -0.53 25.32 26.41
C LEU A 119 0.99 25.38 26.62
N PHE A 120 1.78 25.48 25.56
CA PHE A 120 3.25 25.48 25.64
C PHE A 120 3.90 26.88 25.73
N THR A 121 3.20 27.97 25.42
CA THR A 121 3.74 29.35 25.60
C THR A 121 3.53 29.91 27.02
N GLY A 122 2.76 29.23 27.87
CA GLY A 122 2.94 29.30 29.32
C GLY A 122 2.54 30.61 30.02
N SER A 123 1.36 31.17 29.74
CA SER A 123 0.79 32.22 30.61
C SER A 123 -0.70 31.99 30.91
N VAL A 124 -1.12 32.21 32.17
CA VAL A 124 -2.53 32.12 32.58
C VAL A 124 -3.38 33.19 31.87
N SER A 125 -2.77 34.33 31.53
CA SER A 125 -3.35 35.35 30.65
C SER A 125 -3.69 34.82 29.26
N SER A 126 -2.84 33.97 28.67
CA SER A 126 -3.08 33.36 27.34
C SER A 126 -4.24 32.35 27.35
N LEU A 127 -4.50 31.68 28.48
CA LEU A 127 -5.69 30.84 28.65
C LEU A 127 -6.98 31.68 28.73
N LEU A 128 -6.90 32.90 29.27
CA LEU A 128 -8.02 33.84 29.34
C LEU A 128 -8.28 34.57 28.02
N THR A 129 -7.26 34.81 27.20
CA THR A 129 -7.40 35.38 25.84
C THR A 129 -7.67 34.33 24.77
N LEU A 130 -7.58 33.03 25.09
CA LEU A 130 -7.71 31.89 24.16
C LEU A 130 -8.91 32.02 23.19
N PRO A 131 -10.13 32.40 23.60
CA PRO A 131 -11.25 32.56 22.66
C PRO A 131 -11.06 33.68 21.62
N LEU A 132 -10.30 34.73 21.96
CA LEU A 132 -9.98 35.84 21.06
C LEU A 132 -8.78 35.49 20.17
N ASP A 133 -7.75 34.86 20.72
CA ASP A 133 -6.59 34.38 19.96
C ASP A 133 -6.98 33.25 18.98
N MET A 134 -8.01 32.44 19.31
CA MET A 134 -8.60 31.45 18.40
C MET A 134 -9.28 32.08 17.17
N LEU A 135 -9.58 33.38 17.19
CA LEU A 135 -10.19 34.13 16.08
C LEU A 135 -9.20 35.02 15.31
N SER A 136 -7.93 35.11 15.72
CA SER A 136 -6.90 35.86 14.98
C SER A 136 -6.73 35.32 13.55
N THR A 137 -6.53 36.20 12.57
CA THR A 137 -6.33 35.82 11.15
C THR A 137 -4.86 35.73 10.74
N GLU A 138 -3.93 36.03 11.65
CA GLU A 138 -2.49 35.96 11.37
C GLU A 138 -2.01 34.52 11.13
N ASN A 139 -1.12 34.34 10.16
CA ASN A 139 -0.44 33.08 9.85
C ASN A 139 -1.35 31.84 9.65
N LEU A 140 -2.63 32.04 9.29
CA LEU A 140 -3.66 31.00 9.22
C LEU A 140 -3.24 29.74 8.44
N LEU A 141 -2.53 29.88 7.31
CA LEU A 141 -2.04 28.73 6.54
C LEU A 141 -0.97 27.92 7.31
N ALA A 142 -0.03 28.59 7.99
CA ALA A 142 1.02 27.94 8.75
C ALA A 142 0.47 27.29 10.03
N ASP A 143 -0.45 27.98 10.72
CA ASP A 143 -1.20 27.43 11.86
C ASP A 143 -2.01 26.20 11.44
N CYS A 144 -2.70 26.24 10.30
CA CYS A 144 -3.45 25.10 9.79
C CYS A 144 -2.54 23.91 9.49
N LEU A 145 -1.43 24.09 8.76
CA LEU A 145 -0.50 23.00 8.46
C LEU A 145 0.14 22.39 9.72
N GLN A 146 0.52 23.22 10.69
CA GLN A 146 0.99 22.75 12.01
C GLN A 146 -0.12 22.03 12.77
N GLY A 147 -1.36 22.52 12.68
CA GLY A 147 -2.56 21.91 13.23
C GLY A 147 -2.85 20.53 12.66
N CYS A 148 -2.78 20.36 11.34
CA CYS A 148 -2.96 19.06 10.67
C CYS A 148 -1.96 18.03 11.21
N PHE A 149 -0.71 18.45 11.45
CA PHE A 149 0.29 17.59 12.07
C PHE A 149 -0.09 17.21 13.52
N VAL A 150 -0.47 18.19 14.35
CA VAL A 150 -0.90 17.94 15.75
C VAL A 150 -2.12 17.01 15.81
N VAL A 151 -3.13 17.23 14.96
CA VAL A 151 -4.34 16.40 14.86
C VAL A 151 -4.01 14.99 14.35
N THR A 152 -3.09 14.87 13.39
CA THR A 152 -2.63 13.55 12.93
C THR A 152 -1.93 12.79 14.07
N CYS A 153 -1.05 13.45 14.81
CA CYS A 153 -0.36 12.84 15.95
C CYS A 153 -1.30 12.42 17.07
N SER A 154 -2.30 13.25 17.42
CA SER A 154 -3.28 12.92 18.47
C SER A 154 -4.23 11.79 18.05
N LEU A 155 -4.68 11.75 16.79
CA LEU A 155 -5.50 10.66 16.24
C LEU A 155 -4.69 9.36 16.17
N CYS A 156 -3.44 9.38 15.70
CA CYS A 156 -2.56 8.22 15.74
C CYS A 156 -2.33 7.72 17.18
N ALA A 157 -2.18 8.63 18.15
CA ALA A 157 -2.07 8.26 19.56
C ALA A 157 -3.36 7.64 20.11
N PHE A 158 -4.53 8.20 19.76
CA PHE A 158 -5.84 7.65 20.15
C PHE A 158 -6.04 6.24 19.58
N ILE A 159 -5.82 6.04 18.28
CA ILE A 159 -5.89 4.73 17.62
C ILE A 159 -4.92 3.74 18.28
N SER A 160 -3.69 4.18 18.57
CA SER A 160 -2.69 3.35 19.26
C SER A 160 -3.14 2.93 20.68
N LEU A 161 -3.88 3.78 21.39
CA LEU A 161 -4.43 3.45 22.71
C LEU A 161 -5.66 2.53 22.64
N VAL A 162 -6.53 2.71 21.65
CA VAL A 162 -7.68 1.81 21.40
C VAL A 162 -7.17 0.41 21.05
N TRP A 163 -6.19 0.33 20.14
CA TRP A 163 -5.54 -0.93 19.78
C TRP A 163 -4.74 -1.53 20.96
N LEU A 164 -4.07 -0.71 21.78
CA LEU A 164 -3.40 -1.22 23.00
C LEU A 164 -4.40 -1.77 24.02
N ARG A 165 -5.58 -1.13 24.19
CA ARG A 165 -6.68 -1.66 25.00
C ARG A 165 -7.13 -3.02 24.48
N GLU A 166 -7.36 -3.13 23.17
CA GLU A 166 -7.75 -4.37 22.51
C GLU A 166 -6.72 -5.48 22.74
N GLN A 167 -5.42 -5.20 22.58
CA GLN A 167 -4.33 -6.12 22.89
C GLN A 167 -4.29 -6.58 24.36
N ILE A 168 -4.60 -5.68 25.31
CA ILE A 168 -4.70 -6.04 26.75
C ILE A 168 -5.95 -6.91 27.03
N VAL A 169 -7.03 -6.74 26.26
CA VAL A 169 -8.26 -7.53 26.40
C VAL A 169 -8.08 -8.93 25.80
N HIS A 170 -7.51 -9.06 24.61
CA HIS A 170 -7.30 -10.36 23.95
C HIS A 170 -6.10 -11.15 24.48
N GLY A 171 -4.99 -10.49 24.81
CA GLY A 171 -3.80 -11.15 25.39
C GLY A 171 -3.92 -11.48 26.88
N GLY A 172 -4.98 -11.01 27.53
CA GLY A 172 -5.17 -11.08 28.98
C GLY A 172 -4.30 -10.08 29.76
N PRO A 173 -4.76 -9.62 30.94
CA PRO A 173 -3.96 -8.74 31.79
C PRO A 173 -2.75 -9.48 32.39
N PRO A 174 -1.67 -8.78 32.78
CA PRO A 174 -0.56 -9.41 33.46
C PRO A 174 -0.94 -10.04 34.80
N LEU A 175 -0.36 -11.20 35.13
CA LEU A 175 -0.59 -11.97 36.38
C LEU A 175 -0.44 -11.17 37.69
N TRP A 176 0.33 -10.07 37.67
CA TRP A 176 0.51 -9.18 38.83
C TRP A 176 -0.65 -8.18 39.03
N LEU A 177 -1.50 -8.00 38.02
CA LEU A 177 -2.68 -7.15 38.03
C LEU A 177 -3.95 -7.92 38.48
N GLU A 178 -4.00 -9.24 38.29
CA GLU A 178 -5.16 -10.09 38.54
C GLU A 178 -5.26 -10.73 39.95
N HIS A 179 -4.34 -10.42 40.86
CA HIS A 179 -4.38 -11.03 42.19
C HIS A 179 -5.67 -10.68 42.97
N HIS A 180 -6.49 -11.72 43.19
CA HIS A 180 -7.84 -11.77 43.78
C HIS A 180 -9.04 -11.63 42.84
N GLN A 181 -9.20 -12.61 41.95
CA GLN A 181 -10.51 -13.20 41.70
C GLN A 181 -10.42 -14.70 42.07
N GLN A 182 -11.18 -15.15 43.07
CA GLN A 182 -11.22 -16.56 43.44
C GLN A 182 -11.82 -17.36 42.28
N PRO A 183 -11.25 -18.52 41.89
CA PRO A 183 -11.94 -19.40 40.96
C PRO A 183 -13.21 -19.91 41.64
N GLN A 184 -14.38 -19.61 41.06
CA GLN A 184 -15.60 -20.33 41.37
C GLN A 184 -15.42 -21.79 40.93
N PRO A 185 -15.63 -22.77 41.82
CA PRO A 185 -15.58 -24.17 41.42
C PRO A 185 -16.90 -24.53 40.72
N ASN A 186 -16.96 -24.37 39.38
CA ASN A 186 -17.95 -25.04 38.53
C ASN A 186 -17.63 -24.87 37.02
N ALA A 187 -16.69 -25.68 36.51
CA ALA A 187 -16.69 -26.21 35.15
C ALA A 187 -15.57 -27.26 35.05
N ALA A 188 -15.92 -28.55 35.06
CA ALA A 188 -14.96 -29.62 34.83
C ALA A 188 -14.80 -29.86 33.32
N GLY A 189 -13.59 -29.72 32.77
CA GLY A 189 -13.31 -30.00 31.37
C GLY A 189 -11.90 -29.62 30.94
N GLN A 190 -11.10 -30.62 30.54
CA GLN A 190 -9.78 -30.53 29.90
C GLN A 190 -8.67 -29.66 30.55
N GLN A 191 -7.82 -30.32 31.34
CA GLN A 191 -6.39 -29.97 31.40
C GLN A 191 -5.67 -30.59 30.17
N PRO A 192 -4.76 -29.87 29.49
CA PRO A 192 -3.73 -30.48 28.66
C PRO A 192 -2.60 -30.99 29.56
N ASN A 193 -2.16 -32.24 29.38
CA ASN A 193 -1.17 -32.88 30.25
C ASN A 193 0.09 -33.27 29.45
N GLU A 194 1.24 -32.66 29.75
CA GLU A 194 2.51 -33.00 29.14
C GLU A 194 3.36 -33.95 30.01
N ALA A 195 3.79 -35.05 29.38
CA ALA A 195 5.03 -35.78 29.61
C ALA A 195 5.42 -36.27 31.03
N ALA A 196 5.24 -37.58 31.25
CA ALA A 196 6.20 -38.43 31.96
C ALA A 196 6.24 -39.80 31.25
N GLY A 197 7.42 -40.43 31.12
CA GLY A 197 7.63 -41.55 30.17
C GLY A 197 8.18 -42.84 30.76
N ALA A 198 8.56 -43.73 29.83
CA ALA A 198 9.26 -45.02 29.96
C ALA A 198 8.45 -46.26 30.40
N GLY A 199 8.62 -47.36 29.63
CA GLY A 199 8.59 -48.73 30.18
C GLY A 199 7.63 -49.76 29.57
N GLN A 200 8.08 -50.44 28.50
CA GLN A 200 7.95 -51.90 28.27
C GLN A 200 6.58 -52.63 28.34
N GLY A 201 6.23 -53.31 27.24
CA GLY A 201 6.07 -54.79 27.31
C GLY A 201 4.70 -55.42 27.06
N ALA A 202 4.55 -56.03 25.87
CA ALA A 202 3.88 -57.32 25.59
C ALA A 202 2.34 -57.51 25.75
N ALA A 203 1.72 -57.74 24.58
CA ALA A 203 0.95 -58.95 24.20
C ALA A 203 -0.55 -59.15 24.55
N ASP A 204 -1.18 -59.81 23.57
CA ASP A 204 -2.38 -60.67 23.55
C ASP A 204 -3.80 -60.12 23.26
N ASP A 205 -4.59 -61.02 22.65
CA ASP A 205 -5.66 -60.82 21.64
C ASP A 205 -7.11 -61.02 22.21
N PRO A 206 -8.20 -60.84 21.41
CA PRO A 206 -9.58 -60.60 21.92
C PRO A 206 -10.44 -61.87 22.10
N PRO A 207 -11.73 -61.75 22.57
CA PRO A 207 -12.84 -61.86 21.59
C PRO A 207 -14.20 -61.15 21.88
N ALA A 208 -14.87 -60.74 20.78
CA ALA A 208 -16.32 -60.73 20.43
C ALA A 208 -17.51 -60.50 21.43
N ALA A 209 -18.33 -59.47 21.12
CA ALA A 209 -19.81 -59.35 20.84
C ALA A 209 -20.85 -60.38 21.40
N PRO A 210 -22.21 -60.22 21.26
CA PRO A 210 -23.11 -59.15 20.71
C PRO A 210 -24.23 -58.75 21.76
N PRO A 211 -25.47 -58.23 21.48
CA PRO A 211 -26.16 -57.87 20.23
C PRO A 211 -26.94 -56.51 20.17
N ALA A 212 -27.45 -56.19 18.97
CA ALA A 212 -28.45 -55.15 18.69
C ALA A 212 -29.88 -55.74 18.54
N PRO A 213 -30.94 -54.93 18.73
CA PRO A 213 -31.75 -54.40 17.60
C PRO A 213 -32.23 -52.93 17.81
N ALA A 214 -32.83 -52.16 16.88
CA ALA A 214 -33.02 -52.27 15.41
C ALA A 214 -33.45 -50.89 14.82
N ALA A 215 -33.52 -50.81 13.48
CA ALA A 215 -34.24 -49.81 12.64
C ALA A 215 -35.11 -50.61 11.62
N PRO A 216 -35.92 -50.08 10.65
CA PRO A 216 -35.83 -48.82 9.84
C PRO A 216 -37.26 -48.21 9.60
N PRO A 217 -37.65 -47.56 8.45
CA PRO A 217 -36.97 -46.88 7.32
C PRO A 217 -37.32 -45.36 7.21
N ALA A 218 -36.64 -44.44 6.50
CA ALA A 218 -35.76 -44.41 5.31
C ALA A 218 -36.47 -44.04 3.98
N HIS A 219 -36.09 -42.89 3.41
CA HIS A 219 -35.93 -42.49 1.98
C HIS A 219 -35.82 -40.95 1.90
N ASN A 220 -35.10 -40.29 0.99
CA ASN A 220 -33.85 -40.48 0.23
C ASN A 220 -33.77 -39.29 -0.77
N GLU A 221 -32.61 -39.08 -1.40
CA GLU A 221 -32.30 -38.11 -2.48
C GLU A 221 -32.01 -36.67 -1.99
N ALA A 222 -30.76 -36.18 -1.89
CA ALA A 222 -29.56 -36.17 -2.76
C ALA A 222 -29.46 -34.91 -3.64
N GLU A 223 -28.81 -33.86 -3.12
CA GLU A 223 -28.35 -32.69 -3.87
C GLU A 223 -26.85 -32.82 -4.24
N PRO A 224 -26.42 -32.38 -5.44
CA PRO A 224 -25.02 -32.35 -5.86
C PRO A 224 -24.31 -31.02 -5.55
N GLU A 225 -23.01 -31.10 -5.28
CA GLU A 225 -22.12 -29.94 -5.06
C GLU A 225 -21.91 -29.06 -6.33
N PRO A 226 -21.59 -27.76 -6.17
CA PRO A 226 -21.40 -26.83 -7.28
C PRO A 226 -19.95 -26.80 -7.82
N PRO A 227 -19.74 -26.50 -9.12
CA PRO A 227 -18.43 -26.15 -9.67
C PRO A 227 -18.20 -24.62 -9.76
N ASP A 228 -16.94 -24.21 -9.58
CA ASP A 228 -16.45 -22.83 -9.67
C ASP A 228 -16.57 -22.18 -11.07
N GLY A 229 -16.53 -20.83 -11.10
CA GLY A 229 -16.20 -20.09 -12.32
C GLY A 229 -16.79 -18.67 -12.45
N LEU A 230 -16.19 -17.68 -11.78
CA LEU A 230 -16.47 -16.26 -12.00
C LEU A 230 -15.63 -15.68 -13.15
N PRO A 231 -16.23 -14.84 -14.01
CA PRO A 231 -15.51 -13.78 -14.71
C PRO A 231 -15.90 -12.39 -14.16
N GLU A 232 -14.86 -11.65 -13.76
CA GLU A 232 -14.66 -10.19 -13.68
C GLU A 232 -15.88 -9.25 -13.58
N GLN A 233 -15.87 -8.44 -12.52
CA GLN A 233 -16.74 -7.28 -12.31
C GLN A 233 -16.42 -6.17 -13.33
N GLY A 234 -17.44 -5.69 -14.04
CA GLY A 234 -17.40 -4.46 -14.82
C GLY A 234 -18.25 -3.38 -14.17
N GLU A 235 -17.66 -2.20 -14.00
CA GLU A 235 -18.18 -0.99 -13.33
C GLU A 235 -19.72 -0.79 -13.47
N GLU A 236 -20.42 -0.78 -12.33
CA GLU A 236 -21.81 -0.31 -12.22
C GLU A 236 -21.82 1.23 -12.22
N PRO A 237 -22.76 1.89 -12.92
CA PRO A 237 -23.11 3.28 -12.63
C PRO A 237 -24.18 3.30 -11.54
N GLU A 238 -23.86 3.87 -10.39
CA GLU A 238 -24.85 4.20 -9.36
C GLU A 238 -25.91 5.15 -9.95
N LEU A 239 -27.18 4.88 -9.62
CA LEU A 239 -28.30 5.78 -9.86
C LEU A 239 -29.07 5.91 -8.54
N ASP A 240 -29.01 7.10 -7.98
CA ASP A 240 -29.73 7.49 -6.78
C ASP A 240 -31.24 7.35 -7.00
N ASN A 241 -31.91 6.64 -6.08
CA ASN A 241 -33.36 6.74 -5.89
C ASN A 241 -33.62 7.32 -4.50
N GLU A 242 -33.66 8.64 -4.42
CA GLU A 242 -34.30 9.35 -3.31
C GLU A 242 -35.82 9.13 -3.42
N GLU A 243 -36.41 8.25 -2.60
CA GLU A 243 -37.87 8.23 -2.39
C GLU A 243 -38.22 8.99 -1.10
N GLU A 244 -39.03 10.04 -1.24
CA GLU A 244 -39.46 10.90 -0.14
C GLU A 244 -40.36 10.15 0.87
N GLY A 245 -40.02 10.26 2.15
CA GLY A 245 -40.83 9.69 3.23
C GLY A 245 -42.11 10.51 3.48
N ALA A 246 -43.26 9.99 3.05
CA ALA A 246 -44.56 10.48 3.47
C ALA A 246 -44.91 9.94 4.87
N ALA A 247 -45.09 10.85 5.84
CA ALA A 247 -45.43 10.49 7.21
C ALA A 247 -46.88 9.97 7.32
N ALA A 248 -47.06 8.92 8.11
CA ALA A 248 -48.35 8.51 8.66
C ALA A 248 -48.18 8.32 10.17
N GLU A 249 -48.70 9.27 10.95
CA GLU A 249 -48.92 9.08 12.38
C GLU A 249 -50.12 8.15 12.55
N ASP A 250 -49.99 7.10 13.36
CA ASP A 250 -51.13 6.61 14.13
C ASP A 250 -50.63 6.01 15.44
N ALA A 251 -51.39 6.24 16.50
CA ALA A 251 -50.97 5.99 17.87
C ALA A 251 -51.39 4.61 18.36
N ASP A 252 -50.53 3.96 19.16
CA ASP A 252 -51.04 3.12 20.24
C ASP A 252 -50.13 3.18 21.47
N ALA A 253 -50.72 3.46 22.62
CA ALA A 253 -50.00 3.77 23.85
C ALA A 253 -50.52 2.93 25.01
N ASN A 254 -50.01 1.69 25.15
CA ASN A 254 -49.96 1.04 26.46
C ASN A 254 -49.02 -0.18 26.49
N ASN A 255 -47.94 -0.07 27.29
CA ASN A 255 -47.42 -1.09 28.21
C ASN A 255 -46.01 -0.74 28.65
N GLY A 256 -45.89 0.32 29.46
CA GLY A 256 -44.64 0.67 30.13
C GLY A 256 -44.47 -0.10 31.44
N ALA A 257 -43.85 -1.28 31.39
CA ALA A 257 -43.08 -1.84 32.50
C ALA A 257 -42.31 -3.10 32.06
N GLN A 258 -41.05 -3.18 32.48
CA GLN A 258 -40.26 -4.42 32.59
C GLN A 258 -39.63 -5.00 31.31
N ASP A 259 -38.70 -4.23 30.73
CA ASP A 259 -37.55 -4.77 29.98
C ASP A 259 -36.29 -3.91 30.26
N ASP A 260 -35.63 -4.21 31.37
CA ASP A 260 -34.27 -3.75 31.69
C ASP A 260 -33.36 -4.99 31.78
N MET A 261 -32.17 -4.92 31.16
CA MET A 261 -31.10 -5.94 31.19
C MET A 261 -31.19 -7.16 30.22
N ASN A 262 -31.55 -6.94 28.96
CA ASN A 262 -31.05 -7.78 27.86
C ASN A 262 -30.22 -6.95 26.85
N TRP A 263 -28.93 -6.76 27.15
CA TRP A 263 -27.98 -6.03 26.30
C TRP A 263 -27.59 -6.88 25.08
N ASN A 264 -28.12 -6.57 23.90
CA ASN A 264 -27.79 -7.27 22.66
C ASN A 264 -26.54 -6.69 22.00
N ALA A 265 -25.46 -7.47 21.93
CA ALA A 265 -24.23 -7.09 21.23
C ALA A 265 -24.46 -6.77 19.73
N LEU A 266 -25.51 -7.35 19.13
CA LEU A 266 -25.95 -7.13 17.74
C LEU A 266 -26.29 -5.67 17.43
N GLU A 267 -26.70 -4.87 18.41
CA GLU A 267 -27.00 -3.45 18.20
C GLU A 267 -25.73 -2.61 17.99
N TRP A 268 -24.58 -3.05 18.53
CA TRP A 268 -23.31 -2.34 18.36
C TRP A 268 -22.71 -2.60 16.97
N ASP A 269 -22.79 -3.84 16.48
CA ASP A 269 -22.43 -4.17 15.10
C ASP A 269 -23.32 -3.41 14.11
N ARG A 270 -24.64 -3.36 14.35
CA ARG A 270 -25.57 -2.58 13.53
C ARG A 270 -25.29 -1.08 13.57
N ALA A 271 -25.01 -0.51 14.74
CA ALA A 271 -24.67 0.91 14.88
C ALA A 271 -23.32 1.25 14.23
N ALA A 272 -22.37 0.30 14.18
CA ALA A 272 -21.12 0.45 13.45
C ALA A 272 -21.31 0.32 11.93
N GLU A 273 -22.19 -0.57 11.46
CA GLU A 273 -22.57 -0.70 10.05
C GLU A 273 -23.35 0.52 9.53
N GLU A 274 -24.16 1.18 10.37
CA GLU A 274 -24.88 2.43 10.02
C GLU A 274 -24.02 3.71 10.11
N LEU A 275 -22.74 3.60 10.54
CA LEU A 275 -21.80 4.71 10.68
C LEU A 275 -20.83 4.77 9.49
N THR A 276 -21.38 4.99 8.29
CA THR A 276 -20.59 5.16 7.06
C THR A 276 -19.66 6.36 7.16
N TRP A 277 -18.48 6.29 6.52
CA TRP A 277 -17.52 7.40 6.47
C TRP A 277 -18.14 8.69 5.91
N GLU A 278 -19.10 8.56 5.00
CA GLU A 278 -19.87 9.66 4.44
C GLU A 278 -20.67 10.39 5.51
N ARG A 279 -21.44 9.67 6.34
CA ARG A 279 -22.21 10.22 7.45
C ARG A 279 -21.32 10.75 8.59
N MET A 280 -20.18 10.12 8.84
CA MET A 280 -19.20 10.58 9.83
C MET A 280 -18.58 11.93 9.45
N LEU A 281 -18.16 12.08 8.19
CA LEU A 281 -17.57 13.31 7.67
C LEU A 281 -18.62 14.37 7.32
N GLY A 282 -19.87 13.97 7.07
CA GLY A 282 -20.96 14.84 6.62
C GLY A 282 -21.05 15.01 5.11
N LEU A 283 -20.55 14.05 4.32
CA LEU A 283 -20.66 14.06 2.86
C LEU A 283 -22.07 13.74 2.36
N ASP A 284 -22.91 13.17 3.23
CA ASP A 284 -24.33 12.83 3.02
C ASP A 284 -25.28 14.06 2.95
N GLY A 285 -24.77 15.27 3.15
CA GLY A 285 -25.60 16.48 3.23
C GLY A 285 -26.16 16.78 4.63
N SER A 286 -25.87 15.96 5.63
CA SER A 286 -26.29 16.16 7.03
C SER A 286 -25.38 17.14 7.77
N LEU A 287 -25.92 17.87 8.76
CA LEU A 287 -25.13 18.75 9.64
C LEU A 287 -24.58 18.04 10.89
N VAL A 288 -24.83 16.73 11.05
CA VAL A 288 -24.38 15.93 12.19
C VAL A 288 -22.85 15.93 12.36
N PHE A 289 -22.07 16.12 11.27
CA PHE A 289 -20.62 16.23 11.36
C PHE A 289 -20.12 17.38 12.26
N LEU A 290 -20.92 18.42 12.52
CA LEU A 290 -20.55 19.48 13.45
C LEU A 290 -20.42 18.96 14.89
N GLU A 291 -21.22 17.96 15.27
CA GLU A 291 -21.07 17.27 16.55
C GLU A 291 -19.77 16.46 16.56
N HIS A 292 -19.48 15.70 15.51
CA HIS A 292 -18.22 14.95 15.36
C HIS A 292 -16.99 15.87 15.41
N VAL A 293 -17.04 17.04 14.76
CA VAL A 293 -16.00 18.07 14.82
C VAL A 293 -15.79 18.55 16.26
N PHE A 294 -16.87 18.82 17.01
CA PHE A 294 -16.78 19.20 18.42
C PHE A 294 -16.17 18.09 19.30
N TRP A 295 -16.58 16.84 19.10
CA TRP A 295 -15.99 15.67 19.77
C TRP A 295 -14.50 15.53 19.46
N VAL A 296 -14.10 15.67 18.20
CA VAL A 296 -12.70 15.57 17.76
C VAL A 296 -11.85 16.70 18.36
N VAL A 297 -12.33 17.95 18.38
CA VAL A 297 -11.61 19.08 19.04
C VAL A 297 -11.48 18.85 20.55
N SER A 298 -12.55 18.38 21.20
CA SER A 298 -12.55 18.08 22.64
C SER A 298 -11.57 16.95 22.99
N LEU A 299 -11.58 15.86 22.20
CA LEU A 299 -10.68 14.72 22.35
C LEU A 299 -9.22 15.14 22.08
N ASN A 300 -8.97 15.93 21.04
CA ASN A 300 -7.65 16.51 20.76
C ASN A 300 -7.11 17.30 21.97
N THR A 301 -7.95 18.18 22.53
CA THR A 301 -7.60 19.01 23.68
C THR A 301 -7.22 18.16 24.89
N LEU A 302 -8.04 17.14 25.20
CA LEU A 302 -7.77 16.20 26.28
C LEU A 302 -6.47 15.41 26.06
N PHE A 303 -6.22 14.95 24.82
CA PHE A 303 -5.01 14.20 24.47
C PHE A 303 -3.73 15.05 24.60
N ILE A 304 -3.74 16.29 24.10
CA ILE A 304 -2.61 17.22 24.23
C ILE A 304 -2.35 17.50 25.72
N LEU A 305 -3.40 17.72 26.52
CA LEU A 305 -3.26 17.96 27.96
C LEU A 305 -2.64 16.75 28.70
N VAL A 306 -3.19 15.55 28.48
CA VAL A 306 -2.81 14.34 29.22
C VAL A 306 -1.47 13.75 28.76
N PHE A 307 -1.20 13.72 27.45
CA PHE A 307 -0.05 13.01 26.86
C PHE A 307 1.08 13.93 26.37
N ALA A 308 0.88 15.24 26.25
CA ALA A 308 1.96 16.17 25.90
C ALA A 308 2.29 17.12 27.06
N PHE A 309 1.31 17.90 27.53
CA PHE A 309 1.50 18.94 28.53
C PHE A 309 1.90 18.38 29.91
N CYS A 310 1.15 17.41 30.45
CA CYS A 310 1.44 16.83 31.77
C CYS A 310 2.85 16.19 31.85
N PRO A 311 3.27 15.29 30.93
CA PRO A 311 4.63 14.77 30.92
C PRO A 311 5.68 15.87 30.73
N TYR A 312 5.49 16.82 29.81
CA TYR A 312 6.45 17.91 29.60
C TYR A 312 6.71 18.70 30.88
N HIS A 313 5.67 19.15 31.59
CA HIS A 313 5.84 19.94 32.81
C HIS A 313 6.46 19.13 33.96
N ILE A 314 6.06 17.86 34.16
CA ILE A 314 6.71 16.97 35.14
C ILE A 314 8.21 16.85 34.85
N GLY A 315 8.58 16.69 33.56
CA GLY A 315 9.96 16.65 33.11
C GLY A 315 10.71 17.96 33.33
N HIS A 316 10.14 19.08 32.87
CA HIS A 316 10.71 20.42 33.00
C HIS A 316 10.99 20.79 34.46
N PHE A 317 10.01 20.66 35.37
CA PHE A 317 10.22 20.91 36.80
C PHE A 317 11.33 20.04 37.40
N SER A 318 11.51 18.82 36.89
CA SER A 318 12.54 17.89 37.36
C SER A 318 13.93 18.20 36.79
N VAL A 319 14.03 18.63 35.52
CA VAL A 319 15.28 19.08 34.90
C VAL A 319 15.81 20.36 35.58
N VAL A 320 14.92 21.33 35.82
CA VAL A 320 15.24 22.56 36.57
C VAL A 320 15.60 22.23 38.02
N GLY A 321 14.80 21.39 38.70
CA GLY A 321 15.04 20.99 40.09
C GLY A 321 16.32 20.19 40.33
N LEU A 322 16.86 19.53 39.30
CA LEU A 322 18.15 18.81 39.34
C LEU A 322 19.32 19.63 38.77
N GLY A 323 19.09 20.83 38.23
CA GLY A 323 20.13 21.68 37.66
C GLY A 323 20.71 21.19 36.32
N PHE A 324 19.97 20.40 35.53
CA PHE A 324 20.43 19.88 34.24
C PHE A 324 20.06 20.75 33.02
N GLU A 325 19.49 21.93 33.25
CA GLU A 325 18.94 22.81 32.20
C GLU A 325 19.97 23.13 31.10
N GLU A 326 21.19 23.53 31.44
CA GLU A 326 22.26 23.84 30.47
C GLU A 326 22.59 22.65 29.54
N TYR A 327 22.62 21.43 30.09
CA TYR A 327 22.89 20.21 29.31
C TYR A 327 21.74 19.85 28.36
N VAL A 328 20.50 20.12 28.79
CA VAL A 328 19.31 19.86 27.97
C VAL A 328 19.19 20.91 26.86
N GLN A 329 19.45 22.19 27.14
CA GLN A 329 19.49 23.25 26.12
C GLN A 329 20.61 23.01 25.10
N ALA A 330 21.80 22.59 25.54
CA ALA A 330 22.92 22.21 24.66
C ALA A 330 22.62 21.04 23.71
N SER A 331 21.57 20.25 23.95
CA SER A 331 21.19 19.12 23.10
C SER A 331 20.41 19.53 21.83
N HIS A 332 19.94 20.78 21.74
CA HIS A 332 18.97 21.27 20.74
C HIS A 332 17.59 20.57 20.73
N PHE A 333 17.35 19.55 21.56
CA PHE A 333 16.10 18.77 21.62
C PHE A 333 15.40 18.84 22.98
N GLU A 334 15.42 20.02 23.60
CA GLU A 334 14.90 20.27 24.94
C GLU A 334 13.49 19.70 25.17
N GLY A 335 12.53 19.98 24.27
CA GLY A 335 11.15 19.48 24.38
C GLY A 335 11.02 17.95 24.35
N LEU A 336 11.87 17.26 23.58
CA LEU A 336 11.85 15.80 23.49
C LEU A 336 12.51 15.15 24.73
N ILE A 337 13.63 15.70 25.20
CA ILE A 337 14.32 15.15 26.36
C ILE A 337 13.50 15.40 27.64
N THR A 338 12.96 16.60 27.82
CA THR A 338 12.09 16.92 28.96
C THR A 338 10.83 16.04 28.98
N THR A 339 10.12 15.86 27.87
CA THR A 339 8.95 14.95 27.82
C THR A 339 9.32 13.50 28.15
N ILE A 340 10.43 12.96 27.63
CA ILE A 340 10.88 11.60 27.94
C ILE A 340 11.22 11.45 29.44
N VAL A 341 11.95 12.40 30.03
CA VAL A 341 12.24 12.43 31.47
C VAL A 341 10.94 12.47 32.27
N GLY A 342 9.98 13.31 31.87
CA GLY A 342 8.67 13.40 32.49
C GLY A 342 7.87 12.10 32.43
N TYR A 343 7.88 11.41 31.29
CA TYR A 343 7.25 10.09 31.15
C TYR A 343 7.92 9.01 32.00
N ILE A 344 9.24 9.02 32.14
CA ILE A 344 9.97 8.10 33.02
C ILE A 344 9.56 8.36 34.48
N LEU A 345 9.48 9.62 34.91
CA LEU A 345 9.04 9.99 36.26
C LEU A 345 7.55 9.70 36.49
N LEU A 346 6.70 9.85 35.48
CA LEU A 346 5.30 9.43 35.52
C LEU A 346 5.18 7.91 35.69
N ALA A 347 5.98 7.11 34.97
CA ALA A 347 6.03 5.65 35.16
C ALA A 347 6.49 5.27 36.57
N MET A 348 7.52 5.94 37.10
CA MET A 348 8.04 5.71 38.45
C MET A 348 7.06 6.13 39.55
N THR A 349 6.33 7.22 39.37
CA THR A 349 5.28 7.63 40.34
C THR A 349 4.07 6.70 40.27
N LEU A 350 3.62 6.28 39.08
CA LEU A 350 2.53 5.32 38.91
C LEU A 350 2.83 3.96 39.57
N ILE A 351 4.05 3.42 39.43
CA ILE A 351 4.42 2.13 40.07
C ILE A 351 4.55 2.27 41.59
N LEU A 352 5.05 3.39 42.11
CA LEU A 352 5.06 3.69 43.55
C LEU A 352 3.64 3.82 44.12
N CYS A 353 2.75 4.55 43.43
CA CYS A 353 1.34 4.69 43.79
C CYS A 353 0.59 3.35 43.72
N HIS A 354 0.88 2.51 42.72
CA HIS A 354 0.34 1.14 42.65
C HIS A 354 0.80 0.28 43.85
N GLY A 355 2.08 0.38 44.24
CA GLY A 355 2.61 -0.26 45.44
C GLY A 355 1.92 0.23 46.73
N PHE A 356 1.73 1.54 46.86
CA PHE A 356 1.01 2.12 48.01
C PHE A 356 -0.47 1.71 48.04
N ALA A 357 -1.17 1.71 46.90
CA ALA A 357 -2.56 1.24 46.80
C ALA A 357 -2.70 -0.25 47.18
N ALA A 358 -1.67 -1.08 46.92
CA ALA A 358 -1.61 -2.45 47.38
C ALA A 358 -1.44 -2.57 48.90
N LEU A 359 -0.67 -1.68 49.55
CA LEU A 359 -0.57 -1.61 51.01
C LEU A 359 -1.91 -1.20 51.66
N VAL A 360 -2.61 -0.23 51.08
CA VAL A 360 -3.90 0.29 51.60
C VAL A 360 -5.11 -0.58 51.17
N ARG A 361 -4.89 -1.64 50.36
CA ARG A 361 -5.92 -2.58 49.85
C ARG A 361 -7.04 -1.94 49.01
N PHE A 362 -6.81 -0.78 48.40
CA PHE A 362 -7.79 -0.19 47.47
C PHE A 362 -7.72 -0.86 46.08
N GLN A 363 -8.49 -1.93 45.90
CA GLN A 363 -8.41 -2.79 44.70
C GLN A 363 -8.78 -2.05 43.39
N ARG A 364 -9.77 -1.15 43.40
CA ARG A 364 -10.19 -0.40 42.20
C ARG A 364 -9.12 0.58 41.71
N SER A 365 -8.55 1.40 42.60
CA SER A 365 -7.48 2.34 42.23
C SER A 365 -6.18 1.61 41.89
N ARG A 366 -5.87 0.51 42.57
CA ARG A 366 -4.74 -0.37 42.20
C ARG A 366 -4.87 -0.87 40.75
N ARG A 367 -6.03 -1.40 40.34
CA ARG A 367 -6.24 -1.86 38.95
C ARG A 367 -6.06 -0.71 37.95
N LEU A 368 -6.64 0.46 38.22
CA LEU A 368 -6.53 1.64 37.36
C LEU A 368 -5.06 2.10 37.20
N LEU A 369 -4.34 2.28 38.32
CA LEU A 369 -2.93 2.68 38.32
C LEU A 369 -2.03 1.67 37.59
N GLY A 370 -2.33 0.37 37.72
CA GLY A 370 -1.63 -0.70 36.99
C GLY A 370 -1.83 -0.60 35.48
N VAL A 371 -3.05 -0.35 35.01
CA VAL A 371 -3.34 -0.13 33.57
C VAL A 371 -2.67 1.16 33.06
N CYS A 372 -2.76 2.28 33.79
CA CYS A 372 -2.07 3.51 33.42
C CYS A 372 -0.54 3.33 33.32
N TYR A 373 0.05 2.57 34.24
CA TYR A 373 1.48 2.22 34.17
C TYR A 373 1.80 1.37 32.94
N ILE A 374 0.97 0.37 32.59
CA ILE A 374 1.17 -0.45 31.39
C ILE A 374 1.15 0.43 30.13
N VAL A 375 0.20 1.37 30.02
CA VAL A 375 0.12 2.31 28.89
C VAL A 375 1.42 3.11 28.76
N VAL A 376 1.85 3.82 29.82
CA VAL A 376 3.08 4.64 29.80
C VAL A 376 4.33 3.78 29.52
N LYS A 377 4.42 2.59 30.12
CA LYS A 377 5.51 1.63 29.92
C LYS A 377 5.61 1.19 28.46
N VAL A 378 4.50 0.82 27.83
CA VAL A 378 4.47 0.39 26.42
C VAL A 378 4.85 1.56 25.51
N SER A 379 4.28 2.74 25.71
CA SER A 379 4.65 3.94 24.93
C SER A 379 6.16 4.25 25.00
N LEU A 380 6.76 4.19 26.19
CA LEU A 380 8.21 4.37 26.36
C LEU A 380 9.04 3.28 25.66
N LEU A 381 8.64 2.01 25.75
CA LEU A 381 9.33 0.91 25.08
C LEU A 381 9.23 1.02 23.54
N VAL A 382 8.09 1.47 23.01
CA VAL A 382 7.90 1.72 21.58
C VAL A 382 8.82 2.85 21.09
N VAL A 383 8.94 3.97 21.83
CA VAL A 383 9.88 5.06 21.49
C VAL A 383 11.34 4.56 21.49
N VAL A 384 11.70 3.65 22.40
CA VAL A 384 13.04 3.05 22.46
C VAL A 384 13.29 2.08 21.30
N GLU A 385 12.34 1.17 20.99
CA GLU A 385 12.52 0.16 19.93
C GLU A 385 12.37 0.74 18.50
N ILE A 386 11.52 1.75 18.27
CA ILE A 386 11.25 2.32 16.92
C ILE A 386 11.98 3.65 16.67
N GLY A 387 12.20 4.47 17.71
CA GLY A 387 12.93 5.73 17.60
C GLY A 387 14.42 5.57 17.88
N VAL A 388 14.76 5.21 19.12
CA VAL A 388 16.15 5.25 19.60
C VAL A 388 17.02 4.15 18.98
N PHE A 389 16.52 2.91 18.84
CA PHE A 389 17.31 1.81 18.28
C PHE A 389 17.76 2.06 16.82
N PRO A 390 16.88 2.46 15.88
CA PRO A 390 17.31 2.87 14.54
C PRO A 390 18.28 4.05 14.55
N LEU A 391 18.04 5.08 15.39
CA LEU A 391 18.94 6.24 15.49
C LEU A 391 20.38 5.83 15.87
N ILE A 392 20.54 4.94 16.85
CA ILE A 392 21.85 4.38 17.24
C ILE A 392 22.48 3.63 16.06
N CYS A 393 21.72 2.79 15.36
CA CYS A 393 22.24 2.07 14.20
C CYS A 393 22.68 3.01 13.07
N GLY A 394 21.94 4.08 12.82
CA GLY A 394 22.29 5.13 11.86
C GLY A 394 23.60 5.83 12.21
N TRP A 395 23.80 6.20 13.48
CA TRP A 395 25.05 6.78 13.95
C TRP A 395 26.24 5.82 13.80
N TRP A 396 26.07 4.53 14.07
CA TRP A 396 27.13 3.54 13.81
C TRP A 396 27.49 3.47 12.32
N LEU A 397 26.50 3.50 11.43
CA LEU A 397 26.73 3.48 9.97
C LEU A 397 27.45 4.75 9.49
N ASP A 398 27.06 5.94 9.94
CA ASP A 398 27.74 7.18 9.56
C ASP A 398 29.18 7.22 10.06
N ILE A 399 29.41 6.98 11.36
CA ILE A 399 30.76 6.97 11.96
C ILE A 399 31.68 5.94 11.28
N CYS A 400 31.15 4.76 10.90
CA CYS A 400 31.92 3.73 10.19
C CYS A 400 32.17 4.06 8.71
N SER A 401 31.44 5.00 8.11
CA SER A 401 31.55 5.38 6.69
C SER A 401 32.21 6.74 6.44
N LEU A 402 32.58 7.51 7.47
CA LEU A 402 33.28 8.80 7.34
C LEU A 402 34.49 8.76 6.39
N GLU A 403 35.38 7.77 6.58
CA GLU A 403 36.58 7.59 5.74
C GLU A 403 36.29 7.16 4.30
N MET A 404 35.05 6.73 4.01
CA MET A 404 34.60 6.42 2.65
C MET A 404 34.36 7.70 1.84
N PHE A 405 33.96 8.80 2.50
CA PHE A 405 33.58 10.08 1.87
C PHE A 405 34.59 11.23 2.11
N ASP A 406 35.77 10.93 2.69
CA ASP A 406 36.76 11.92 3.15
C ASP A 406 36.24 12.91 4.21
N ALA A 407 35.19 12.54 4.94
CA ALA A 407 34.59 13.36 5.99
C ALA A 407 35.25 13.11 7.35
N SER A 408 35.28 14.11 8.22
CA SER A 408 35.72 13.98 9.61
C SER A 408 34.55 14.11 10.60
N LEU A 409 34.77 13.65 11.85
CA LEU A 409 33.82 13.86 12.95
C LEU A 409 33.51 15.34 13.20
N LYS A 410 34.45 16.25 12.89
CA LYS A 410 34.23 17.70 13.03
C LYS A 410 33.26 18.24 12.00
N ASP A 411 33.29 17.72 10.77
CA ASP A 411 32.37 18.13 9.71
C ASP A 411 30.93 17.66 10.03
N ARG A 412 30.80 16.49 10.66
CA ARG A 412 29.52 16.02 11.22
C ARG A 412 29.05 16.85 12.41
N GLU A 413 29.95 17.25 13.32
CA GLU A 413 29.61 18.15 14.43
C GLU A 413 29.09 19.51 13.91
N LEU A 414 29.74 20.07 12.88
CA LEU A 414 29.29 21.30 12.21
C LEU A 414 27.93 21.11 11.51
N SER A 415 27.73 19.99 10.81
CA SER A 415 26.44 19.66 10.18
C SER A 415 25.32 19.44 11.19
N PHE A 416 25.61 18.89 12.37
CA PHE A 416 24.63 18.72 13.44
C PHE A 416 24.26 20.07 14.06
N LYS A 417 25.25 20.96 14.27
CA LYS A 417 25.02 22.31 14.78
C LYS A 417 24.25 23.21 13.82
N SER A 418 24.42 23.04 12.50
CA SER A 418 23.67 23.81 11.49
C SER A 418 22.24 23.31 11.27
N ALA A 419 22.01 22.00 11.33
CA ALA A 419 20.71 21.38 11.09
C ALA A 419 20.47 20.15 12.00
N PRO A 420 20.23 20.32 13.31
CA PRO A 420 20.12 19.20 14.26
C PRO A 420 18.92 18.29 13.95
N GLY A 421 17.76 18.87 13.62
CA GLY A 421 16.56 18.11 13.25
C GLY A 421 16.76 17.24 12.00
N THR A 422 17.26 17.84 10.92
CA THR A 422 17.49 17.15 9.64
C THR A 422 18.54 16.06 9.78
N THR A 423 19.63 16.31 10.50
CA THR A 423 20.66 15.29 10.75
C THR A 423 20.14 14.13 11.59
N MET A 424 19.37 14.37 12.67
CA MET A 424 18.71 13.28 13.41
C MET A 424 17.77 12.46 12.54
N PHE A 425 16.93 13.11 11.74
CA PHE A 425 15.99 12.43 10.85
C PHE A 425 16.72 11.54 9.82
N LEU A 426 17.80 12.02 9.20
CA LEU A 426 18.59 11.25 8.24
C LEU A 426 19.27 10.03 8.90
N HIS A 427 19.84 10.18 10.09
CA HIS A 427 20.42 9.04 10.83
C HIS A 427 19.34 8.01 11.21
N TRP A 428 18.19 8.46 11.70
CA TRP A 428 17.06 7.57 12.01
C TRP A 428 16.56 6.83 10.77
N LEU A 429 16.40 7.52 9.63
CA LEU A 429 15.94 6.95 8.37
C LEU A 429 16.91 5.88 7.84
N VAL A 430 18.21 6.18 7.76
CA VAL A 430 19.24 5.24 7.32
C VAL A 430 19.33 4.04 8.27
N GLY A 431 19.24 4.29 9.58
CA GLY A 431 19.19 3.24 10.59
C GLY A 431 17.96 2.33 10.47
N MET A 432 16.78 2.89 10.19
CA MET A 432 15.54 2.13 10.04
C MET A 432 15.58 1.25 8.79
N VAL A 433 16.08 1.79 7.68
CA VAL A 433 16.33 1.03 6.43
C VAL A 433 17.30 -0.12 6.68
N TYR A 434 18.38 0.10 7.44
CA TYR A 434 19.32 -0.96 7.82
C TYR A 434 18.66 -2.05 8.70
N VAL A 435 17.90 -1.66 9.73
CA VAL A 435 17.17 -2.63 10.59
C VAL A 435 16.19 -3.47 9.78
N PHE A 436 15.47 -2.86 8.83
CA PHE A 436 14.54 -3.53 7.92
C PHE A 436 15.25 -4.56 7.00
N TYR A 437 16.36 -4.17 6.36
CA TYR A 437 17.12 -5.10 5.51
C TYR A 437 17.79 -6.21 6.32
N PHE A 438 18.27 -5.91 7.53
CA PHE A 438 18.80 -6.93 8.43
C PHE A 438 17.73 -7.94 8.85
N ALA A 439 16.53 -7.48 9.24
CA ALA A 439 15.41 -8.36 9.55
C ALA A 439 15.03 -9.25 8.34
N SER A 440 14.96 -8.65 7.14
CA SER A 440 14.70 -9.37 5.88
C SER A 440 15.76 -10.45 5.59
N PHE A 441 17.04 -10.17 5.89
CA PHE A 441 18.12 -11.16 5.77
C PHE A 441 18.00 -12.29 6.80
N ILE A 442 17.65 -12.00 8.05
CA ILE A 442 17.39 -13.03 9.08
C ILE A 442 16.23 -13.95 8.68
N LEU A 443 15.17 -13.42 8.05
CA LEU A 443 14.07 -14.24 7.52
C LEU A 443 14.56 -15.18 6.40
N LEU A 444 15.38 -14.69 5.46
CA LEU A 444 15.99 -15.54 4.43
C LEU A 444 16.91 -16.62 5.03
N LEU A 445 17.65 -16.31 6.10
CA LEU A 445 18.43 -17.32 6.83
C LEU A 445 17.54 -18.40 7.47
N ARG A 446 16.37 -18.02 8.03
CA ARG A 446 15.39 -18.98 8.59
C ARG A 446 14.78 -19.90 7.53
N GLU A 447 14.69 -19.47 6.28
CA GLU A 447 14.24 -20.31 5.17
C GLU A 447 15.27 -21.37 4.71
N VAL A 448 16.53 -21.26 5.15
CA VAL A 448 17.64 -22.13 4.72
C VAL A 448 18.16 -22.99 5.88
N LEU A 449 18.22 -22.41 7.09
CA LEU A 449 18.71 -23.09 8.29
C LEU A 449 17.60 -23.86 8.99
N ARG A 450 17.97 -24.99 9.60
CA ARG A 450 17.09 -25.81 10.44
C ARG A 450 16.44 -24.98 11.56
N PRO A 451 15.12 -25.16 11.86
CA PRO A 451 14.46 -24.49 12.97
C PRO A 451 15.20 -24.74 14.29
N GLY A 452 15.41 -23.66 15.06
CA GLY A 452 16.16 -23.68 16.32
C GLY A 452 17.65 -23.30 16.24
N VAL A 453 18.28 -23.24 15.06
CA VAL A 453 19.68 -22.75 14.94
C VAL A 453 19.78 -21.27 15.34
N LEU A 454 18.80 -20.45 14.93
CA LEU A 454 18.72 -19.02 15.22
C LEU A 454 17.88 -18.69 16.47
N TRP A 455 17.79 -19.59 17.46
CA TRP A 455 16.94 -19.42 18.65
C TRP A 455 17.23 -18.15 19.46
N PHE A 456 18.44 -17.60 19.36
CA PHE A 456 18.86 -16.37 20.05
C PHE A 456 18.38 -15.08 19.37
N LEU A 457 17.93 -15.16 18.12
CA LEU A 457 17.31 -14.06 17.39
C LEU A 457 15.78 -14.19 17.45
N ARG A 458 15.08 -13.11 17.79
CA ARG A 458 13.61 -13.07 17.82
C ARG A 458 13.06 -13.33 16.41
N ASN A 459 11.98 -14.10 16.30
CA ASN A 459 11.23 -14.19 15.05
C ASN A 459 10.24 -13.04 15.05
N LEU A 460 10.43 -12.04 14.19
CA LEU A 460 9.50 -10.90 14.08
C LEU A 460 8.26 -11.24 13.24
N ASN A 461 8.23 -12.44 12.66
CA ASN A 461 7.29 -12.92 11.65
C ASN A 461 6.71 -14.29 12.06
N ASP A 462 6.53 -14.46 13.37
CA ASP A 462 5.82 -15.60 13.95
C ASP A 462 4.38 -15.11 14.19
N PRO A 463 3.33 -15.79 13.68
CA PRO A 463 1.95 -15.29 13.82
C PRO A 463 1.50 -15.21 15.29
N ASP A 464 2.11 -16.01 16.18
CA ASP A 464 1.86 -15.95 17.63
C ASP A 464 2.68 -14.85 18.34
N PHE A 465 3.64 -14.22 17.64
CA PHE A 465 4.49 -13.18 18.20
C PHE A 465 3.88 -11.79 18.06
N ASN A 466 3.12 -11.38 19.08
CA ASN A 466 2.69 -10.00 19.26
C ASN A 466 3.75 -9.19 20.04
N PRO A 467 4.53 -8.29 19.42
CA PRO A 467 5.61 -7.57 20.10
C PRO A 467 5.11 -6.72 21.27
N VAL A 468 3.91 -6.17 21.16
CA VAL A 468 3.31 -5.32 22.19
C VAL A 468 2.76 -6.14 23.37
N GLN A 469 2.27 -7.36 23.14
CA GLN A 469 1.97 -8.28 24.24
C GLN A 469 3.24 -8.63 25.02
N GLU A 470 4.36 -8.88 24.33
CA GLU A 470 5.66 -9.08 25.00
C GLU A 470 6.07 -7.84 25.82
N MET A 471 5.89 -6.62 25.29
CA MET A 471 6.10 -5.36 26.03
C MET A 471 5.15 -5.18 27.22
N ILE A 472 3.94 -5.72 27.20
CA ILE A 472 3.00 -5.69 28.33
C ILE A 472 3.49 -6.63 29.45
N HIS A 473 3.73 -7.90 29.14
CA HIS A 473 3.98 -8.93 30.16
C HIS A 473 5.41 -8.91 30.75
N LEU A 474 6.45 -8.62 29.95
CA LEU A 474 7.83 -8.71 30.45
C LEU A 474 8.27 -7.47 31.26
N PRO A 475 9.07 -7.64 32.33
CA PRO A 475 9.60 -6.51 33.11
C PRO A 475 10.70 -5.74 32.37
N ILE A 476 10.78 -4.43 32.60
CA ILE A 476 11.65 -3.47 31.86
C ILE A 476 13.11 -3.92 31.81
N TYR A 477 13.66 -4.50 32.88
CA TYR A 477 15.06 -4.96 32.90
C TYR A 477 15.36 -6.05 31.84
N ARG A 478 14.38 -6.88 31.45
CA ARG A 478 14.55 -7.87 30.37
C ARG A 478 14.60 -7.19 29.01
N HIS A 479 13.76 -6.18 28.77
CA HIS A 479 13.83 -5.36 27.57
C HIS A 479 15.17 -4.63 27.48
N LEU A 480 15.61 -3.96 28.54
CA LEU A 480 16.89 -3.24 28.56
C LEU A 480 18.08 -4.17 28.29
N ARG A 481 18.13 -5.36 28.92
CA ARG A 481 19.18 -6.36 28.65
C ARG A 481 19.17 -6.82 27.18
N ARG A 482 18.00 -7.05 26.60
CA ARG A 482 17.85 -7.44 25.18
C ARG A 482 18.22 -6.31 24.23
N PHE A 483 17.80 -5.08 24.52
CA PHE A 483 18.16 -3.87 23.76
C PHE A 483 19.68 -3.70 23.70
N ILE A 484 20.38 -3.80 24.84
CA ILE A 484 21.84 -3.74 24.88
C ILE A 484 22.47 -4.87 24.05
N LEU A 485 21.96 -6.09 24.14
CA LEU A 485 22.43 -7.21 23.31
C LEU A 485 22.24 -6.94 21.82
N SER A 486 21.08 -6.42 21.41
CA SER A 486 20.81 -6.03 20.02
C SER A 486 21.75 -4.93 19.54
N VAL A 487 21.96 -3.85 20.31
CA VAL A 487 22.89 -2.77 19.96
C VAL A 487 24.32 -3.30 19.77
N VAL A 488 24.79 -4.20 20.64
CA VAL A 488 26.12 -4.83 20.51
C VAL A 488 26.20 -5.72 19.27
N VAL A 489 25.19 -6.56 19.01
CA VAL A 489 25.18 -7.46 17.84
C VAL A 489 25.16 -6.67 16.53
N PHE A 490 24.18 -5.79 16.34
CA PHE A 490 24.04 -4.98 15.13
C PHE A 490 25.27 -4.10 14.92
N GLY A 491 25.76 -3.43 15.97
CA GLY A 491 26.97 -2.63 15.91
C GLY A 491 28.22 -3.43 15.49
N SER A 492 28.45 -4.60 16.10
CA SER A 492 29.59 -5.45 15.75
C SER A 492 29.58 -5.90 14.28
N ILE A 493 28.38 -6.10 13.72
CA ILE A 493 28.19 -6.43 12.31
C ILE A 493 28.50 -5.21 11.44
N VAL A 494 28.09 -3.99 11.82
CA VAL A 494 28.45 -2.75 11.11
C VAL A 494 29.97 -2.53 11.06
N LEU A 495 30.69 -2.74 12.18
CA LEU A 495 32.15 -2.63 12.19
C LEU A 495 32.82 -3.65 11.25
N LEU A 496 32.29 -4.87 11.19
CA LEU A 496 32.81 -5.95 10.33
C LEU A 496 32.44 -5.76 8.85
N MET A 497 31.25 -5.22 8.56
CA MET A 497 30.71 -5.06 7.20
C MET A 497 31.00 -3.69 6.56
N LEU A 498 31.44 -2.67 7.30
CA LEU A 498 31.84 -1.37 6.74
C LEU A 498 33.23 -0.93 7.19
N TRP A 499 33.43 -0.69 8.49
CA TRP A 499 34.65 -0.05 8.99
C TRP A 499 35.92 -0.83 8.64
N LEU A 500 35.93 -2.15 8.91
CA LEU A 500 37.06 -3.01 8.59
C LEU A 500 37.33 -3.13 7.07
N PRO A 501 36.32 -3.38 6.20
CA PRO A 501 36.47 -3.28 4.75
C PRO A 501 37.04 -1.94 4.26
N ILE A 502 36.52 -0.81 4.72
CA ILE A 502 36.96 0.54 4.31
C ILE A 502 38.44 0.75 4.69
N ARG A 503 38.85 0.34 5.89
CA ARG A 503 40.25 0.38 6.32
C ARG A 503 41.16 -0.52 5.47
N MET A 504 40.70 -1.71 5.11
CA MET A 504 41.43 -2.62 4.22
C MET A 504 41.56 -1.99 2.81
N ILE A 505 40.49 -1.46 2.24
CA ILE A 505 40.50 -0.78 0.92
C ILE A 505 41.48 0.40 0.92
N LYS A 506 41.49 1.22 1.97
CA LYS A 506 42.42 2.37 2.10
C LYS A 506 43.90 1.95 2.12
N VAL A 507 44.21 0.76 2.65
CA VAL A 507 45.57 0.21 2.70
C VAL A 507 45.96 -0.48 1.38
N PHE A 508 45.08 -1.28 0.79
CA PHE A 508 45.39 -2.06 -0.42
C PHE A 508 45.18 -1.28 -1.73
N LEU A 509 44.27 -0.30 -1.74
CA LEU A 509 43.84 0.47 -2.91
C LEU A 509 43.78 1.99 -2.57
N PRO A 510 44.93 2.63 -2.25
CA PRO A 510 44.95 4.01 -1.75
C PRO A 510 44.43 5.07 -2.74
N ALA A 511 44.35 4.75 -4.04
CA ALA A 511 43.79 5.62 -5.08
C ALA A 511 42.30 5.38 -5.36
N PHE A 512 41.64 4.45 -4.66
CA PHE A 512 40.24 4.10 -4.89
C PHE A 512 39.27 4.98 -4.08
N LEU A 513 39.62 5.28 -2.83
CA LEU A 513 38.89 6.24 -1.99
C LEU A 513 39.46 7.66 -2.20
N PRO A 514 38.67 8.71 -1.91
CA PRO A 514 37.29 8.69 -1.42
C PRO A 514 36.25 8.44 -2.50
N TYR A 515 35.03 8.14 -2.07
CA TYR A 515 33.84 8.21 -2.91
C TYR A 515 33.41 9.66 -3.06
N ASN A 516 33.47 10.17 -4.30
CA ASN A 516 33.01 11.51 -4.66
C ASN A 516 31.47 11.58 -4.62
N VAL A 517 30.92 11.87 -3.45
CA VAL A 517 29.53 12.35 -3.29
C VAL A 517 29.56 13.86 -3.41
N LEU A 518 29.10 14.37 -4.55
CA LEU A 518 29.22 15.77 -4.94
C LEU A 518 28.00 16.54 -4.41
N LEU A 519 27.92 16.69 -3.09
CA LEU A 519 26.84 17.43 -2.41
C LEU A 519 27.00 18.96 -2.58
N TYR A 520 27.12 19.43 -3.82
CA TYR A 520 27.25 20.85 -4.12
C TYR A 520 25.89 21.54 -4.04
N SER A 521 25.71 22.36 -3.00
CA SER A 521 24.45 23.06 -2.70
C SER A 521 24.02 24.09 -3.75
N ASP A 522 24.89 24.39 -4.73
CA ASP A 522 24.63 25.30 -5.86
C ASP A 522 24.25 24.56 -7.17
N ALA A 523 24.25 23.22 -7.18
CA ALA A 523 23.79 22.47 -8.34
C ALA A 523 22.25 22.54 -8.45
N PRO A 524 21.67 22.85 -9.63
CA PRO A 524 20.24 23.02 -9.77
C PRO A 524 19.46 21.70 -9.52
N VAL A 525 18.17 21.87 -9.20
CA VAL A 525 17.12 20.84 -8.92
C VAL A 525 17.14 19.62 -9.88
N SER A 526 17.75 19.77 -11.05
CA SER A 526 18.00 18.75 -12.07
C SER A 526 18.95 17.59 -11.69
N GLU A 527 19.80 17.70 -10.67
CA GLU A 527 20.59 16.52 -10.23
C GLU A 527 19.74 15.57 -9.39
N LEU A 528 18.84 16.14 -8.57
CA LEU A 528 17.95 15.40 -7.67
C LEU A 528 16.93 14.54 -8.45
N SER A 529 16.53 14.95 -9.66
CA SER A 529 15.66 14.14 -10.53
C SER A 529 16.33 12.87 -11.06
N LEU A 530 17.66 12.87 -11.20
CA LEU A 530 18.43 11.73 -11.71
C LEU A 530 18.71 10.71 -10.58
N GLU A 531 18.96 11.19 -9.36
CA GLU A 531 18.98 10.34 -8.15
C GLU A 531 17.60 9.72 -7.87
N LEU A 532 16.52 10.50 -8.01
CA LEU A 532 15.14 9.99 -7.91
C LEU A 532 14.84 8.96 -9.01
N LEU A 533 15.29 9.16 -10.25
CA LEU A 533 15.12 8.18 -11.32
C LEU A 533 15.86 6.87 -11.02
N LEU A 534 17.08 6.96 -10.49
CA LEU A 534 17.84 5.80 -10.04
C LEU A 534 17.08 5.03 -8.93
N LEU A 535 16.56 5.75 -7.93
CA LEU A 535 15.87 5.17 -6.78
C LEU A 535 14.44 4.69 -7.10
N GLN A 536 13.76 5.25 -8.09
CA GLN A 536 12.36 4.95 -8.43
C GLN A 536 12.15 4.07 -9.67
N VAL A 537 13.18 3.86 -10.48
CA VAL A 537 13.12 3.05 -11.72
C VAL A 537 14.17 1.95 -11.72
N VAL A 538 15.45 2.30 -11.47
CA VAL A 538 16.56 1.32 -11.56
C VAL A 538 16.62 0.42 -10.33
N LEU A 539 16.53 0.99 -9.12
CA LEU A 539 16.58 0.23 -7.87
C LEU A 539 15.38 -0.72 -7.71
N PRO A 540 14.12 -0.35 -8.02
CA PRO A 540 13.01 -1.30 -8.00
C PRO A 540 13.17 -2.38 -9.07
N ALA A 541 13.57 -2.06 -10.30
CA ALA A 541 13.80 -3.07 -11.35
C ALA A 541 14.89 -4.10 -11.00
N LEU A 542 15.86 -3.71 -10.14
CA LEU A 542 16.85 -4.61 -9.52
C LEU A 542 16.28 -5.42 -8.34
N LEU A 543 15.43 -4.85 -7.48
CA LEU A 543 14.95 -5.53 -6.28
C LEU A 543 13.68 -6.39 -6.52
N GLU A 544 12.82 -5.97 -7.44
CA GLU A 544 11.47 -6.52 -7.71
C GLU A 544 11.50 -7.78 -8.59
N GLN A 545 12.63 -8.11 -9.21
CA GLN A 545 12.83 -9.44 -9.79
C GLN A 545 13.03 -10.46 -8.67
N GLY A 546 11.95 -11.16 -8.28
CA GLY A 546 11.97 -12.21 -7.22
C GLY A 546 13.02 -13.33 -7.40
N HIS A 547 13.64 -13.42 -8.58
CA HIS A 547 14.87 -14.18 -8.82
C HIS A 547 16.06 -13.76 -7.92
N THR A 548 16.14 -12.52 -7.42
CA THR A 548 17.17 -12.09 -6.46
C THR A 548 17.12 -12.88 -5.16
N ARG A 549 15.92 -12.94 -4.56
CA ARG A 549 15.66 -13.71 -3.33
C ARG A 549 15.95 -15.19 -3.56
N GLN A 550 15.54 -15.75 -4.70
CA GLN A 550 15.85 -17.14 -5.07
C GLN A 550 17.36 -17.38 -5.24
N TRP A 551 18.08 -16.47 -5.91
CA TRP A 551 19.52 -16.59 -6.11
C TRP A 551 20.30 -16.41 -4.81
N LEU A 552 19.92 -15.44 -3.97
CA LEU A 552 20.50 -15.20 -2.65
C LEU A 552 20.23 -16.38 -1.71
N LYS A 553 19.01 -16.95 -1.72
CA LYS A 553 18.68 -18.21 -1.01
C LYS A 553 19.53 -19.38 -1.51
N GLY A 554 19.75 -19.49 -2.83
CA GLY A 554 20.64 -20.49 -3.42
C GLY A 554 22.11 -20.32 -3.01
N LEU A 555 22.61 -19.08 -2.97
CA LEU A 555 23.97 -18.74 -2.53
C LEU A 555 24.16 -19.05 -1.05
N VAL A 556 23.23 -18.60 -0.19
CA VAL A 556 23.23 -18.91 1.25
C VAL A 556 23.15 -20.43 1.47
N ARG A 557 22.27 -21.15 0.76
CA ARG A 557 22.19 -22.63 0.86
C ARG A 557 23.52 -23.27 0.48
N THR A 558 24.10 -22.89 -0.66
CA THR A 558 25.41 -23.40 -1.10
C THR A 558 26.49 -23.15 -0.06
N TRP A 559 26.55 -21.93 0.51
CA TRP A 559 27.48 -21.59 1.58
C TRP A 559 27.26 -22.41 2.85
N THR A 560 26.01 -22.58 3.31
CA THR A 560 25.69 -23.39 4.50
C THR A 560 26.03 -24.86 4.31
N VAL A 561 25.84 -25.41 3.11
CA VAL A 561 26.25 -26.78 2.76
C VAL A 561 27.78 -26.90 2.78
N SER A 562 28.51 -26.00 2.10
CA SER A 562 29.98 -26.01 2.09
C SER A 562 30.57 -25.85 3.49
N ALA A 563 30.06 -24.93 4.31
CA ALA A 563 30.48 -24.74 5.70
C ALA A 563 30.12 -25.95 6.58
N GLY A 564 28.92 -26.52 6.36
CA GLY A 564 28.42 -27.71 7.05
C GLY A 564 29.28 -28.95 6.80
N TYR A 565 29.75 -29.17 5.56
CA TYR A 565 30.69 -30.25 5.25
C TYR A 565 32.12 -29.95 5.73
N LEU A 566 32.63 -28.73 5.54
CA LEU A 566 34.00 -28.36 5.94
C LEU A 566 34.24 -28.47 7.45
N LEU A 567 33.21 -28.16 8.25
CA LEU A 567 33.27 -28.17 9.72
C LEU A 567 32.58 -29.37 10.36
N ASP A 568 32.02 -30.28 9.54
CA ASP A 568 31.24 -31.44 9.96
C ASP A 568 30.14 -31.02 10.97
N LEU A 569 29.34 -30.05 10.53
CA LEU A 569 28.19 -29.43 11.20
C LEU A 569 26.90 -29.50 10.36
N HIS A 570 26.89 -30.27 9.26
CA HIS A 570 25.77 -30.39 8.33
C HIS A 570 24.44 -30.72 9.05
N SER A 571 24.42 -31.80 9.86
CA SER A 571 23.25 -32.22 10.65
C SER A 571 22.73 -31.12 11.60
N TYR A 572 23.62 -30.27 12.14
CA TYR A 572 23.21 -29.16 13.00
C TYR A 572 22.54 -28.01 12.24
N LEU A 573 23.13 -27.61 11.10
CA LEU A 573 22.72 -26.43 10.31
C LEU A 573 21.52 -26.70 9.40
N LEU A 574 21.44 -27.89 8.79
CA LEU A 574 20.48 -28.24 7.74
C LEU A 574 19.53 -29.38 8.16
N GLY A 575 19.83 -30.09 9.24
CA GLY A 575 19.15 -31.32 9.63
C GLY A 575 19.73 -32.55 8.91
N GLU A 576 19.18 -33.72 9.23
CA GLU A 576 19.31 -34.90 8.36
C GLU A 576 18.23 -34.77 7.27
N GLN A 577 18.67 -34.60 6.03
CA GLN A 577 17.79 -34.75 4.88
C GLN A 577 17.71 -36.25 4.59
N GLU A 578 16.52 -36.85 4.69
CA GLU A 578 16.35 -38.27 4.36
C GLU A 578 16.61 -38.46 2.86
N ASP A 579 17.79 -38.99 2.50
CA ASP A 579 18.19 -39.36 1.14
C ASP A 579 17.43 -40.63 0.66
N ASN A 580 16.10 -40.63 0.75
CA ASN A 580 15.25 -41.81 0.56
C ASN A 580 14.30 -41.74 -0.66
N GLU A 581 14.51 -40.78 -1.57
CA GLU A 581 13.81 -40.72 -2.88
C GLU A 581 14.62 -41.35 -4.04
N ALA A 582 15.80 -41.93 -3.77
CA ALA A 582 16.71 -42.42 -4.81
C ALA A 582 16.89 -43.96 -4.88
N ASN A 583 16.35 -44.75 -3.93
CA ASN A 583 16.50 -46.21 -3.93
C ASN A 583 15.41 -46.95 -3.13
N GLN A 584 14.19 -47.04 -3.68
CA GLN A 584 13.27 -48.14 -3.35
C GLN A 584 12.72 -48.78 -4.63
N PRO A 585 12.89 -50.10 -4.84
CA PRO A 585 12.18 -50.79 -5.90
C PRO A 585 10.69 -50.86 -5.55
N VAL A 586 9.85 -50.37 -6.47
CA VAL A 586 8.38 -50.40 -6.32
C VAL A 586 7.91 -51.85 -6.16
N ASN A 587 7.53 -52.23 -4.95
CA ASN A 587 6.83 -53.48 -4.69
C ASN A 587 5.35 -53.18 -4.43
N ASN A 588 4.53 -53.33 -5.47
CA ASN A 588 3.07 -53.26 -5.36
C ASN A 588 2.57 -54.39 -4.45
N ASN A 589 1.99 -54.05 -3.29
CA ASN A 589 0.72 -54.59 -2.78
C ASN A 589 0.49 -54.17 -1.32
N ASN A 590 -0.45 -53.25 -1.07
CA ASN A 590 -1.66 -53.60 -0.33
C ASN A 590 -2.68 -52.45 -0.32
N ASN A 591 -3.96 -52.82 -0.34
CA ASN A 591 -5.09 -51.90 -0.39
C ASN A 591 -5.40 -51.32 1.00
N ASN A 592 -5.53 -50.00 1.09
CA ASN A 592 -6.65 -49.35 1.79
C ASN A 592 -6.72 -47.86 1.40
N PRO A 593 -7.89 -47.34 0.96
CA PRO A 593 -8.05 -45.92 0.68
C PRO A 593 -8.36 -45.13 1.95
N ALA A 594 -7.56 -44.12 2.25
CA ALA A 594 -7.91 -43.04 3.18
C ALA A 594 -8.23 -41.75 2.37
N PRO A 595 -9.14 -40.87 2.82
CA PRO A 595 -9.65 -39.79 1.99
C PRO A 595 -8.58 -38.73 1.68
N GLY A 596 -8.49 -38.35 0.41
CA GLY A 596 -7.46 -37.41 -0.04
C GLY A 596 -7.89 -35.94 0.07
N HIS A 597 -7.06 -35.13 0.71
CA HIS A 597 -6.99 -33.69 0.39
C HIS A 597 -6.01 -33.49 -0.77
N HIS A 598 -6.53 -33.57 -2.00
CA HIS A 598 -5.88 -32.99 -3.17
C HIS A 598 -6.49 -31.61 -3.41
N ASN A 599 -5.74 -30.55 -3.16
CA ASN A 599 -6.09 -29.22 -3.64
C ASN A 599 -4.98 -28.70 -4.57
N ASN A 600 -5.01 -29.21 -5.81
CA ASN A 600 -4.19 -28.70 -6.90
C ASN A 600 -4.89 -27.48 -7.49
N ASN A 601 -4.41 -26.28 -7.18
CA ASN A 601 -4.74 -25.10 -7.96
C ASN A 601 -3.45 -24.31 -8.23
N PRO A 602 -2.97 -24.24 -9.49
CA PRO A 602 -1.80 -23.44 -9.83
C PRO A 602 -2.20 -21.96 -9.82
N ALA A 603 -2.07 -21.31 -8.67
CA ALA A 603 -2.35 -19.88 -8.53
C ALA A 603 -1.51 -19.07 -9.53
N HIS A 604 -2.19 -18.44 -10.48
CA HIS A 604 -1.60 -17.66 -11.56
C HIS A 604 -1.14 -16.31 -11.01
N VAL A 605 0.09 -16.25 -10.47
CA VAL A 605 0.67 -15.04 -9.87
C VAL A 605 0.96 -14.00 -10.95
N VAL A 606 0.00 -13.10 -11.19
CA VAL A 606 0.20 -11.87 -11.97
C VAL A 606 0.53 -10.74 -11.00
N GLY A 607 1.80 -10.33 -11.01
CA GLY A 607 2.11 -8.91 -11.02
C GLY A 607 1.68 -8.01 -9.86
N GLU A 608 1.88 -8.42 -8.60
CA GLU A 608 1.87 -7.46 -7.47
C GLU A 608 3.25 -7.39 -6.79
N GLY A 609 3.68 -6.16 -6.51
CA GLY A 609 5.07 -5.84 -6.22
C GLY A 609 5.55 -6.17 -4.81
N LEU A 610 6.62 -5.48 -4.39
CA LEU A 610 7.35 -5.72 -3.13
C LEU A 610 6.45 -5.75 -1.87
N HIS A 611 5.30 -5.05 -1.89
CA HIS A 611 4.31 -5.05 -0.80
C HIS A 611 3.60 -6.40 -0.65
N ALA A 612 3.09 -6.99 -1.75
CA ALA A 612 2.47 -8.31 -1.73
C ALA A 612 3.48 -9.41 -1.34
N ALA A 613 4.75 -9.26 -1.74
CA ALA A 613 5.82 -10.14 -1.29
C ALA A 613 6.14 -9.98 0.21
N HIS A 614 6.00 -8.77 0.78
CA HIS A 614 6.12 -8.53 2.22
C HIS A 614 4.92 -9.11 3.00
N GLN A 615 3.73 -9.07 2.40
CA GLN A 615 2.51 -9.65 2.96
C GLN A 615 2.50 -11.19 2.88
N ALA A 616 3.07 -11.77 1.81
CA ALA A 616 3.32 -13.22 1.71
C ALA A 616 4.42 -13.70 2.67
N ILE A 617 5.36 -12.82 3.06
CA ILE A 617 6.31 -13.10 4.15
C ILE A 617 5.55 -13.28 5.48
N LEU A 618 4.60 -12.39 5.81
CA LEU A 618 3.79 -12.47 7.05
C LEU A 618 3.01 -13.80 7.20
N GLN A 619 2.70 -14.50 6.10
CA GLN A 619 1.85 -15.70 6.10
C GLN A 619 2.61 -17.03 6.10
N GLN A 620 3.94 -17.05 5.92
CA GLN A 620 4.72 -18.29 5.90
C GLN A 620 5.24 -18.68 7.29
N GLY A 621 4.39 -19.37 8.06
CA GLY A 621 4.79 -20.02 9.32
C GLY A 621 5.86 -21.09 9.09
N GLY A 622 7.01 -20.95 9.75
CA GLY A 622 8.06 -21.97 9.76
C GLY A 622 7.72 -23.14 10.69
N PRO A 623 8.17 -24.38 10.41
CA PRO A 623 7.82 -25.54 11.22
C PRO A 623 8.38 -25.45 12.65
N ILE A 624 7.48 -25.48 13.64
CA ILE A 624 7.75 -25.24 15.07
C ILE A 624 8.22 -26.53 15.79
N GLY A 625 9.01 -27.36 15.11
CA GLY A 625 9.44 -28.68 15.59
C GLY A 625 10.90 -28.72 16.03
N PHE A 626 11.19 -29.29 17.20
CA PHE A 626 12.54 -29.73 17.53
C PHE A 626 12.90 -30.96 16.67
N GLN A 627 13.51 -30.72 15.51
CA GLN A 627 14.15 -31.79 14.75
C GLN A 627 15.38 -32.31 15.52
N PRO A 628 15.62 -33.62 15.63
CA PRO A 628 16.87 -34.14 16.20
C PRO A 628 18.09 -33.71 15.35
N TYR A 629 19.27 -33.69 15.97
CA TYR A 629 20.54 -33.47 15.25
C TYR A 629 21.68 -34.20 15.96
N GLN A 630 22.66 -34.67 15.18
CA GLN A 630 23.82 -35.36 15.74
C GLN A 630 24.85 -34.34 16.26
N ARG A 631 25.32 -34.52 17.51
CA ARG A 631 26.35 -33.67 18.12
C ARG A 631 27.75 -34.26 17.86
N PRO A 632 28.59 -33.63 17.03
CA PRO A 632 29.93 -34.14 16.78
C PRO A 632 30.91 -33.91 17.94
N LEU A 633 32.02 -34.64 17.91
CA LEU A 633 33.15 -34.46 18.83
C LEU A 633 33.72 -33.03 18.72
N ARG A 634 33.96 -32.40 19.88
CA ARG A 634 34.40 -30.99 20.01
C ARG A 634 33.42 -29.95 19.42
N PHE A 635 32.12 -30.22 19.46
CA PHE A 635 31.04 -29.30 19.04
C PHE A 635 31.28 -27.79 19.35
N PRO A 636 31.56 -27.34 20.59
CA PRO A 636 31.71 -25.89 20.86
C PRO A 636 32.88 -25.25 20.11
N PHE A 637 34.00 -25.96 19.91
CA PHE A 637 35.13 -25.46 19.13
C PHE A 637 34.76 -25.29 17.65
N ARG A 638 33.99 -26.23 17.09
CA ARG A 638 33.49 -26.15 15.71
C ARG A 638 32.50 -25.00 15.52
N ILE A 639 31.68 -24.68 16.52
CA ILE A 639 30.80 -23.50 16.49
C ILE A 639 31.61 -22.20 16.53
N VAL A 640 32.67 -22.10 17.34
CA VAL A 640 33.57 -20.93 17.32
C VAL A 640 34.25 -20.79 15.95
N LEU A 641 34.68 -21.89 15.34
CA LEU A 641 35.27 -21.89 14.00
C LEU A 641 34.23 -21.49 12.93
N LEU A 642 32.98 -21.95 13.04
CA LEU A 642 31.88 -21.52 12.17
C LEU A 642 31.63 -20.00 12.26
N ILE A 643 31.63 -19.43 13.46
CA ILE A 643 31.50 -17.98 13.66
C ILE A 643 32.69 -17.25 13.02
N GLY A 644 33.92 -17.72 13.23
CA GLY A 644 35.11 -17.17 12.58
C GLY A 644 35.06 -17.23 11.05
N PHE A 645 34.63 -18.37 10.49
CA PHE A 645 34.43 -18.55 9.05
C PHE A 645 33.35 -17.61 8.51
N MET A 646 32.21 -17.49 9.20
CA MET A 646 31.15 -16.53 8.89
C MET A 646 31.69 -15.09 8.85
N CYS A 647 32.42 -14.67 9.89
CA CYS A 647 33.06 -13.35 9.96
C CYS A 647 34.01 -13.09 8.78
N VAL A 648 34.85 -14.05 8.41
CA VAL A 648 35.75 -13.93 7.25
C VAL A 648 34.96 -13.85 5.95
N THR A 649 33.93 -14.68 5.76
CA THR A 649 33.12 -14.65 4.53
C THR A 649 32.27 -13.39 4.39
N LEU A 650 31.76 -12.83 5.50
CA LEU A 650 31.07 -11.54 5.52
C LEU A 650 32.02 -10.38 5.19
N LEU A 651 33.24 -10.40 5.73
CA LEU A 651 34.29 -9.41 5.41
C LEU A 651 34.67 -9.46 3.93
N VAL A 652 34.89 -10.64 3.36
CA VAL A 652 35.20 -10.82 1.93
C VAL A 652 34.01 -10.42 1.04
N ALA A 653 32.79 -10.81 1.40
CA ALA A 653 31.58 -10.43 0.67
C ALA A 653 31.35 -8.92 0.68
N SER A 654 31.58 -8.25 1.82
CA SER A 654 31.53 -6.78 1.91
C SER A 654 32.62 -6.11 1.07
N LEU A 655 33.87 -6.58 1.17
CA LEU A 655 34.97 -6.06 0.35
C LEU A 655 34.65 -6.14 -1.15
N VAL A 656 34.09 -7.26 -1.62
CA VAL A 656 33.61 -7.39 -2.99
C VAL A 656 32.44 -6.43 -3.26
N CYS A 657 31.45 -6.34 -2.39
CA CYS A 657 30.28 -5.48 -2.57
C CYS A 657 30.62 -3.98 -2.65
N LEU A 658 31.61 -3.51 -1.88
CA LEU A 658 32.08 -2.13 -1.90
C LEU A 658 33.04 -1.85 -3.08
N THR A 659 33.91 -2.79 -3.44
CA THR A 659 34.93 -2.54 -4.48
C THR A 659 34.46 -2.87 -5.90
N LEU A 660 33.86 -4.04 -6.12
CA LEU A 660 33.64 -4.60 -7.46
C LEU A 660 32.58 -3.81 -8.28
N PRO A 661 31.41 -3.43 -7.73
CA PRO A 661 30.48 -2.55 -8.43
C PRO A 661 31.11 -1.19 -8.78
N VAL A 662 31.68 -0.47 -7.81
CA VAL A 662 32.26 0.86 -8.07
C VAL A 662 33.45 0.78 -9.06
N PHE A 663 34.28 -0.26 -8.99
CA PHE A 663 35.36 -0.48 -9.95
C PHE A 663 34.84 -0.73 -11.36
N ALA A 664 33.87 -1.65 -11.53
CA ALA A 664 33.24 -1.93 -12.83
C ALA A 664 32.52 -0.70 -13.39
N GLY A 665 31.87 0.08 -12.52
CA GLY A 665 31.20 1.32 -12.85
C GLY A 665 32.14 2.44 -13.32
N ARG A 666 33.21 2.71 -12.56
CA ARG A 666 34.25 3.67 -12.95
C ARG A 666 34.92 3.26 -14.26
N TRP A 667 35.21 1.97 -14.44
CA TRP A 667 35.73 1.43 -15.71
C TRP A 667 34.77 1.67 -16.87
N LEU A 668 33.48 1.34 -16.72
CA LEU A 668 32.46 1.56 -17.76
C LEU A 668 32.31 3.05 -18.11
N MET A 669 32.19 3.91 -17.09
CA MET A 669 31.96 5.34 -17.31
C MET A 669 33.19 6.04 -17.92
N SER A 670 34.41 5.53 -17.68
CA SER A 670 35.63 6.09 -18.27
C SER A 670 35.63 6.11 -19.81
N PHE A 671 34.91 5.17 -20.46
CA PHE A 671 34.72 5.15 -21.92
C PHE A 671 33.88 6.32 -22.45
N TRP A 672 32.99 6.91 -21.63
CA TRP A 672 32.06 7.96 -22.06
C TRP A 672 32.46 9.34 -21.56
N THR A 673 33.03 9.44 -20.36
CA THR A 673 33.30 10.72 -19.69
C THR A 673 34.79 11.00 -19.46
N GLY A 674 35.67 10.08 -19.89
CA GLY A 674 37.12 10.20 -19.70
C GLY A 674 37.51 10.21 -18.23
N SER A 675 38.41 11.12 -17.86
CA SER A 675 38.96 11.24 -16.49
C SER A 675 38.16 12.17 -15.57
N SER A 676 36.92 12.55 -15.92
CA SER A 676 36.10 13.41 -15.07
C SER A 676 35.55 12.65 -13.85
N LYS A 677 35.47 13.35 -12.70
CA LYS A 677 34.89 12.78 -11.48
C LYS A 677 33.37 12.81 -11.57
N ILE A 678 32.76 11.63 -11.63
CA ILE A 678 31.31 11.44 -11.62
C ILE A 678 30.84 11.13 -10.19
N HIS A 679 29.58 11.44 -9.89
CA HIS A 679 28.91 11.02 -8.67
C HIS A 679 28.98 9.48 -8.50
N GLU A 680 29.54 9.01 -7.39
CA GLU A 680 29.81 7.57 -7.22
C GLU A 680 28.54 6.73 -7.09
N LEU A 681 27.40 7.33 -6.75
CA LEU A 681 26.12 6.63 -6.76
C LEU A 681 25.79 6.08 -8.16
N TYR A 682 26.10 6.84 -9.21
CA TYR A 682 25.92 6.40 -10.60
C TYR A 682 26.92 5.32 -10.98
N THR A 683 28.20 5.45 -10.57
CA THR A 683 29.22 4.42 -10.85
C THR A 683 28.86 3.11 -10.14
N ALA A 684 28.51 3.16 -8.85
CA ALA A 684 28.09 2.01 -8.06
C ALA A 684 26.89 1.28 -8.68
N ALA A 685 25.84 2.01 -9.07
CA ALA A 685 24.63 1.40 -9.61
C ALA A 685 24.82 0.84 -11.04
N CYS A 686 25.50 1.57 -11.94
CA CYS A 686 25.83 1.07 -13.26
C CYS A 686 26.75 -0.17 -13.18
N GLY A 687 27.75 -0.13 -12.30
CA GLY A 687 28.64 -1.25 -12.06
C GLY A 687 27.93 -2.46 -11.45
N LEU A 688 27.04 -2.27 -10.47
CA LEU A 688 26.21 -3.34 -9.92
C LEU A 688 25.37 -4.03 -11.01
N TYR A 689 24.79 -3.24 -11.92
CA TYR A 689 24.03 -3.74 -13.06
C TYR A 689 24.91 -4.54 -14.04
N VAL A 690 26.12 -4.07 -14.36
CA VAL A 690 27.11 -4.82 -15.15
C VAL A 690 27.45 -6.14 -14.48
N CYS A 691 27.83 -6.13 -13.19
CA CYS A 691 28.21 -7.32 -12.44
C CYS A 691 27.06 -8.33 -12.38
N TRP A 692 25.83 -7.88 -12.13
CA TRP A 692 24.63 -8.71 -12.21
C TRP A 692 24.49 -9.33 -13.60
N LEU A 693 24.51 -8.53 -14.67
CA LEU A 693 24.30 -9.02 -16.03
C LEU A 693 25.39 -10.03 -16.43
N SER A 694 26.64 -9.81 -16.01
CA SER A 694 27.72 -10.78 -16.20
C SER A 694 27.46 -12.09 -15.45
N ILE A 695 27.03 -12.04 -14.18
CA ILE A 695 26.67 -13.24 -13.40
C ILE A 695 25.50 -13.98 -14.05
N ARG A 696 24.42 -13.28 -14.42
CA ARG A 696 23.25 -13.86 -15.07
C ARG A 696 23.58 -14.45 -16.45
N GLY A 697 24.40 -13.74 -17.24
CA GLY A 697 24.89 -14.23 -18.53
C GLY A 697 25.72 -15.51 -18.37
N ALA A 698 26.61 -15.54 -17.37
CA ALA A 698 27.42 -16.72 -17.07
C ALA A 698 26.57 -17.91 -16.60
N THR A 699 25.60 -17.72 -15.71
CA THR A 699 24.73 -18.83 -15.25
C THR A 699 23.85 -19.38 -16.37
N VAL A 700 23.28 -18.52 -17.22
CA VAL A 700 22.52 -18.93 -18.40
C VAL A 700 23.40 -19.69 -19.39
N LEU A 701 24.62 -19.18 -19.67
CA LEU A 701 25.55 -19.83 -20.58
C LEU A 701 26.01 -21.20 -20.06
N LEU A 702 26.31 -21.33 -18.77
CA LEU A 702 26.64 -22.61 -18.13
C LEU A 702 25.46 -23.60 -18.17
N ALA A 703 24.22 -23.13 -18.03
CA ALA A 703 23.02 -23.96 -18.15
C ALA A 703 22.74 -24.41 -19.61
N TRP A 704 23.15 -23.61 -20.60
CA TRP A 704 22.98 -23.91 -22.02
C TRP A 704 24.09 -24.79 -22.61
N MET A 705 25.32 -24.70 -22.10
CA MET A 705 26.47 -25.53 -22.49
C MET A 705 26.18 -27.04 -22.63
N PRO A 706 25.49 -27.71 -21.67
CA PRO A 706 25.17 -29.15 -21.80
C PRO A 706 24.08 -29.48 -22.84
N GLN A 707 23.31 -28.50 -23.34
CA GLN A 707 22.19 -28.73 -24.26
C GLN A 707 22.60 -28.82 -25.74
N GLY A 708 23.88 -28.57 -26.06
CA GLY A 708 24.41 -28.69 -27.41
C GLY A 708 24.25 -27.45 -28.28
N ARG A 709 25.19 -27.28 -29.24
CA ARG A 709 25.38 -26.03 -30.00
C ARG A 709 24.18 -25.60 -30.86
N THR A 710 23.38 -26.55 -31.33
CA THR A 710 22.19 -26.26 -32.16
C THR A 710 21.07 -25.61 -31.35
N ILE A 711 20.78 -26.13 -30.15
CA ILE A 711 19.79 -25.54 -29.23
C ILE A 711 20.25 -24.15 -28.77
N ILE A 712 21.55 -23.99 -28.49
CA ILE A 712 22.15 -22.68 -28.18
C ILE A 712 21.89 -21.67 -29.30
N MET A 713 22.14 -22.02 -30.57
CA MET A 713 21.91 -21.11 -31.69
C MET A 713 20.43 -20.71 -31.86
N ILE A 714 19.50 -21.66 -31.70
CA ILE A 714 18.06 -21.37 -31.73
C ILE A 714 17.68 -20.40 -30.59
N LYS A 715 18.16 -20.64 -29.37
CA LYS A 715 17.89 -19.75 -28.23
C LYS A 715 18.54 -18.38 -28.39
N VAL A 716 19.75 -18.28 -28.94
CA VAL A 716 20.37 -16.98 -29.29
C VAL A 716 19.55 -16.25 -30.35
N GLN A 717 18.99 -16.94 -31.35
CA GLN A 717 18.14 -16.32 -32.37
C GLN A 717 16.81 -15.80 -31.79
N GLU A 718 16.14 -16.60 -30.94
CA GLU A 718 14.94 -16.15 -30.22
C GLU A 718 15.23 -14.93 -29.32
N TRP A 719 16.30 -14.99 -28.52
CA TRP A 719 16.67 -13.93 -27.59
C TRP A 719 17.14 -12.65 -28.30
N THR A 720 17.90 -12.74 -29.39
CA THR A 720 18.31 -11.54 -30.15
C THR A 720 17.11 -10.84 -30.79
N LEU A 721 16.13 -11.59 -31.31
CA LEU A 721 14.88 -11.02 -31.83
C LEU A 721 14.03 -10.40 -30.71
N MET A 722 13.93 -11.05 -29.56
CA MET A 722 13.26 -10.48 -28.37
C MET A 722 13.95 -9.20 -27.91
N ILE A 723 15.28 -9.21 -27.76
CA ILE A 723 16.08 -8.05 -27.37
C ILE A 723 15.86 -6.89 -28.36
N LEU A 724 15.91 -7.15 -29.66
CA LEU A 724 15.66 -6.12 -30.68
C LEU A 724 14.26 -5.52 -30.55
N LYS A 725 13.21 -6.33 -30.39
CA LYS A 725 11.85 -5.85 -30.13
C LYS A 725 11.77 -5.00 -28.86
N THR A 726 12.35 -5.48 -27.74
CA THR A 726 12.35 -4.74 -26.47
C THR A 726 13.12 -3.43 -26.57
N LEU A 727 14.22 -3.38 -27.34
CA LEU A 727 15.01 -2.17 -27.54
C LEU A 727 14.25 -1.12 -28.34
N VAL A 728 13.51 -1.51 -29.39
CA VAL A 728 12.64 -0.59 -30.14
C VAL A 728 11.51 -0.06 -29.25
N VAL A 729 10.85 -0.93 -28.46
CA VAL A 729 9.80 -0.49 -27.51
C VAL A 729 10.38 0.44 -26.45
N ALA A 730 11.53 0.11 -25.86
CA ALA A 730 12.18 0.92 -24.84
C ALA A 730 12.63 2.28 -25.40
N LEU A 731 13.19 2.33 -26.61
CA LEU A 731 13.57 3.58 -27.27
C LEU A 731 12.36 4.50 -27.45
N LEU A 732 11.21 3.97 -27.85
CA LEU A 732 9.99 4.76 -28.07
C LEU A 732 9.31 5.15 -26.74
N VAL A 733 9.10 4.20 -25.83
CA VAL A 733 8.27 4.37 -24.63
C VAL A 733 9.07 4.92 -23.43
N ALA A 734 10.34 4.56 -23.28
CA ALA A 734 11.20 5.03 -22.19
C ALA A 734 12.25 6.06 -22.64
N GLY A 735 12.50 6.23 -23.94
CA GLY A 735 13.35 7.28 -24.50
C GLY A 735 12.55 8.47 -25.02
N VAL A 736 11.90 8.30 -26.19
CA VAL A 736 11.27 9.39 -26.95
C VAL A 736 10.09 10.01 -26.21
N ILE A 737 9.13 9.23 -25.71
CA ILE A 737 7.96 9.77 -25.01
C ILE A 737 8.37 10.61 -23.77
N PRO A 738 9.22 10.12 -22.85
CA PRO A 738 9.74 10.91 -21.74
C PRO A 738 10.47 12.17 -22.19
N LEU A 739 11.40 12.09 -23.15
CA LEU A 739 12.14 13.27 -23.63
C LEU A 739 11.20 14.38 -24.14
N LEU A 740 10.19 14.03 -24.94
CA LEU A 740 9.22 14.99 -25.45
C LEU A 740 8.32 15.55 -24.34
N LEU A 741 7.90 14.72 -23.39
CA LEU A 741 7.05 15.11 -22.26
C LEU A 741 7.78 16.07 -21.31
N GLY A 742 9.05 15.79 -21.01
CA GLY A 742 9.89 16.64 -20.16
C GLY A 742 10.25 17.96 -20.83
N LEU A 743 10.60 17.95 -22.12
CA LEU A 743 10.83 19.19 -22.89
C LEU A 743 9.56 20.06 -22.93
N LEU A 744 8.38 19.46 -23.07
CA LEU A 744 7.10 20.19 -23.01
C LEU A 744 6.89 20.81 -21.63
N PHE A 745 7.15 20.07 -20.55
CA PHE A 745 7.03 20.58 -19.18
C PHE A 745 8.01 21.73 -18.89
N GLU A 746 9.26 21.62 -19.35
CA GLU A 746 10.27 22.68 -19.25
C GLU A 746 9.80 23.95 -19.97
N LEU A 747 9.29 23.83 -21.20
CA LEU A 747 8.79 24.96 -22.01
C LEU A 747 7.51 25.60 -21.46
N VAL A 748 6.60 24.83 -20.86
CA VAL A 748 5.31 25.30 -20.35
C VAL A 748 5.43 25.91 -18.94
N ILE A 749 6.20 25.28 -18.05
CA ILE A 749 6.18 25.59 -16.60
C ILE A 749 7.55 26.11 -16.13
N VAL A 750 8.61 25.30 -16.26
CA VAL A 750 9.89 25.61 -15.60
C VAL A 750 10.52 26.86 -16.20
N ALA A 751 10.67 26.92 -17.51
CA ALA A 751 11.35 28.03 -18.16
C ALA A 751 10.61 29.37 -17.93
N PRO A 752 9.28 29.49 -18.12
CA PRO A 752 8.54 30.74 -17.82
C PRO A 752 8.59 31.20 -16.35
N LEU A 753 8.90 30.31 -15.40
CA LEU A 753 9.05 30.63 -13.97
C LEU A 753 10.49 30.88 -13.54
N ARG A 754 11.46 30.16 -14.13
CA ARG A 754 12.85 30.09 -13.65
C ARG A 754 13.79 31.14 -14.24
N VAL A 755 13.67 31.45 -15.53
CA VAL A 755 14.64 32.30 -16.24
C VAL A 755 13.97 33.60 -16.69
N PRO A 756 14.54 34.79 -16.38
CA PRO A 756 14.01 36.09 -16.79
C PRO A 756 14.04 36.27 -18.32
N LEU A 757 13.28 37.24 -18.83
CA LEU A 757 13.10 37.47 -20.27
C LEU A 757 14.41 37.89 -20.99
N ASP A 758 15.30 38.52 -20.24
CA ASP A 758 16.62 39.02 -20.63
C ASP A 758 17.70 37.91 -20.69
N GLN A 759 17.36 36.65 -20.38
CA GLN A 759 18.26 35.50 -20.46
C GLN A 759 17.65 34.36 -21.29
N THR A 760 18.48 33.65 -22.04
CA THR A 760 18.05 32.49 -22.83
C THR A 760 17.99 31.21 -21.97
N PRO A 761 16.95 30.37 -22.11
CA PRO A 761 16.93 29.06 -21.47
C PRO A 761 17.99 28.13 -22.10
N LEU A 762 18.71 27.39 -21.26
CA LEU A 762 19.58 26.29 -21.70
C LEU A 762 18.85 24.97 -21.46
N PHE A 763 18.63 24.20 -22.53
CA PHE A 763 17.99 22.90 -22.47
C PHE A 763 19.05 21.80 -22.37
N TYR A 764 18.84 20.84 -21.47
CA TYR A 764 19.74 19.72 -21.24
C TYR A 764 18.96 18.44 -21.48
N PRO A 765 19.07 17.79 -22.67
CA PRO A 765 18.17 16.70 -23.06
C PRO A 765 18.11 15.52 -22.07
N TRP A 766 19.16 15.28 -21.29
CA TRP A 766 19.18 14.26 -20.25
C TRP A 766 18.41 14.66 -18.97
N GLN A 767 18.36 15.95 -18.63
CA GLN A 767 17.53 16.49 -17.55
C GLN A 767 16.06 16.46 -17.96
N ASP A 768 15.78 16.94 -19.17
CA ASP A 768 14.44 16.93 -19.77
C ASP A 768 13.90 15.49 -19.82
N TRP A 769 14.71 14.53 -20.29
CA TRP A 769 14.37 13.11 -20.26
C TRP A 769 14.08 12.58 -18.85
N ALA A 770 14.93 12.85 -17.86
CA ALA A 770 14.73 12.36 -16.49
C ALA A 770 13.45 12.92 -15.86
N LEU A 771 13.20 14.22 -16.03
CA LEU A 771 11.97 14.88 -15.61
C LEU A 771 10.74 14.30 -16.33
N GLY A 772 10.88 13.99 -17.63
CA GLY A 772 9.88 13.33 -18.43
C GLY A 772 9.55 11.90 -17.99
N VAL A 773 10.53 11.12 -17.50
CA VAL A 773 10.30 9.77 -16.97
C VAL A 773 9.44 9.83 -15.70
N LEU A 774 9.71 10.80 -14.82
CA LEU A 774 8.90 11.04 -13.62
C LEU A 774 7.46 11.43 -13.99
N HIS A 775 7.26 12.34 -14.95
CA HIS A 775 5.93 12.71 -15.43
C HIS A 775 5.20 11.54 -16.12
N ALA A 776 5.91 10.74 -16.92
CA ALA A 776 5.33 9.56 -17.56
C ALA A 776 4.85 8.52 -16.53
N LYS A 777 5.59 8.34 -15.43
CA LYS A 777 5.21 7.48 -14.30
C LYS A 777 3.95 8.00 -13.57
N ILE A 778 3.86 9.31 -13.32
CA ILE A 778 2.68 9.94 -12.72
C ILE A 778 1.46 9.80 -13.63
N ILE A 779 1.61 10.10 -14.93
CA ILE A 779 0.52 9.95 -15.91
C ILE A 779 0.08 8.50 -15.98
N ALA A 780 0.99 7.52 -16.06
CA ALA A 780 0.63 6.10 -16.07
C ALA A 780 -0.12 5.67 -14.79
N ALA A 781 0.30 6.13 -13.62
CA ALA A 781 -0.40 5.84 -12.35
C ALA A 781 -1.84 6.41 -12.35
N ILE A 782 -2.01 7.69 -12.73
CA ILE A 782 -3.34 8.32 -12.86
C ILE A 782 -4.18 7.62 -13.93
N THR A 783 -3.57 7.21 -15.05
CA THR A 783 -4.23 6.47 -16.13
C THR A 783 -4.77 5.12 -15.66
N LEU A 784 -4.04 4.40 -14.80
CA LEU A 784 -4.43 3.09 -14.26
C LEU A 784 -5.44 3.20 -13.11
N MET A 785 -5.30 4.20 -12.23
CA MET A 785 -6.28 4.51 -11.17
C MET A 785 -7.58 5.11 -11.71
N GLY A 786 -7.55 5.70 -12.91
CA GLY A 786 -8.70 6.33 -13.55
C GLY A 786 -9.73 5.35 -14.14
N PRO A 787 -10.86 5.88 -14.63
CA PRO A 787 -11.95 5.09 -15.22
C PRO A 787 -11.50 4.36 -16.50
N GLN A 788 -12.25 3.34 -16.91
CA GLN A 788 -11.94 2.57 -18.13
C GLN A 788 -11.95 3.45 -19.40
N TRP A 789 -10.77 3.66 -19.98
CA TRP A 789 -10.54 4.47 -21.17
C TRP A 789 -9.41 3.88 -22.03
N TRP A 790 -9.37 4.28 -23.31
CA TRP A 790 -8.54 3.62 -24.33
C TRP A 790 -7.06 3.44 -23.96
N LEU A 791 -6.48 4.40 -23.21
CA LEU A 791 -5.07 4.35 -22.84
C LEU A 791 -4.81 3.32 -21.72
N LYS A 792 -5.69 3.25 -20.72
CA LYS A 792 -5.65 2.25 -19.64
C LYS A 792 -5.70 0.84 -20.22
N SER A 793 -6.70 0.54 -21.03
CA SER A 793 -6.87 -0.79 -21.64
C SER A 793 -5.70 -1.18 -22.56
N VAL A 794 -5.06 -0.22 -23.25
CA VAL A 794 -3.85 -0.48 -24.05
C VAL A 794 -2.64 -0.79 -23.16
N ILE A 795 -2.45 -0.09 -22.04
CA ILE A 795 -1.35 -0.35 -21.10
C ILE A 795 -1.55 -1.71 -20.40
N GLU A 796 -2.76 -2.00 -19.92
CA GLU A 796 -3.13 -3.28 -19.31
C GLU A 796 -2.91 -4.45 -20.29
N GLN A 797 -3.31 -4.31 -21.56
CA GLN A 797 -3.07 -5.33 -22.58
C GLN A 797 -1.57 -5.54 -22.88
N VAL A 798 -0.76 -4.47 -22.88
CA VAL A 798 0.69 -4.58 -23.05
C VAL A 798 1.34 -5.28 -21.84
N TYR A 799 0.85 -5.00 -20.62
CA TYR A 799 1.30 -5.66 -19.41
C TYR A 799 0.96 -7.15 -19.41
N ALA A 800 -0.30 -7.51 -19.71
CA ALA A 800 -0.80 -8.88 -19.74
C ALA A 800 -0.08 -9.78 -20.77
N ASN A 801 0.30 -9.23 -21.94
CA ASN A 801 1.07 -9.97 -22.94
C ASN A 801 2.51 -10.29 -22.49
N GLY A 802 3.07 -9.48 -21.59
CA GLY A 802 4.42 -9.65 -21.04
C GLY A 802 5.57 -9.48 -22.06
N ILE A 803 6.80 -9.50 -21.54
CA ILE A 803 8.02 -9.19 -22.32
C ILE A 803 8.33 -10.26 -23.39
N ARG A 804 7.91 -11.51 -23.17
CA ARG A 804 8.20 -12.62 -24.11
C ARG A 804 7.36 -12.55 -25.39
N ASN A 805 6.11 -12.08 -25.30
CA ASN A 805 5.14 -12.07 -26.41
C ASN A 805 4.82 -10.64 -26.87
N ILE A 806 5.84 -9.78 -27.00
CA ILE A 806 5.68 -8.39 -27.45
C ILE A 806 5.17 -8.34 -28.91
N ASP A 807 3.95 -7.84 -29.08
CA ASP A 807 3.42 -7.33 -30.34
C ASP A 807 3.87 -5.88 -30.55
N LEU A 808 4.94 -5.72 -31.33
CA LEU A 808 5.52 -4.43 -31.69
C LEU A 808 4.56 -3.58 -32.52
N HIS A 809 3.71 -4.19 -33.37
CA HIS A 809 2.79 -3.45 -34.23
C HIS A 809 1.64 -2.86 -33.42
N PHE A 810 1.11 -3.64 -32.46
CA PHE A 810 0.13 -3.14 -31.50
C PHE A 810 0.70 -1.95 -30.70
N ILE A 811 1.86 -2.11 -30.06
CA ILE A 811 2.46 -1.04 -29.23
C ILE A 811 2.73 0.22 -30.05
N ILE A 812 3.35 0.11 -31.23
CA ILE A 812 3.64 1.28 -32.06
C ILE A 812 2.34 1.98 -32.50
N ARG A 813 1.35 1.23 -32.98
CA ARG A 813 0.14 1.81 -33.60
C ARG A 813 -0.90 2.28 -32.58
N LYS A 814 -0.98 1.66 -31.41
CA LYS A 814 -2.00 1.96 -30.38
C LYS A 814 -1.47 2.79 -29.22
N LEU A 815 -0.18 2.70 -28.87
CA LEU A 815 0.41 3.46 -27.77
C LEU A 815 1.39 4.52 -28.26
N ALA A 816 2.49 4.11 -28.90
CA ALA A 816 3.63 5.00 -29.11
C ALA A 816 3.35 6.11 -30.13
N ALA A 817 2.88 5.77 -31.34
CA ALA A 817 2.67 6.75 -32.40
C ALA A 817 1.59 7.79 -32.04
N PRO A 818 0.40 7.45 -31.48
CA PRO A 818 -0.58 8.45 -31.05
C PRO A 818 -0.01 9.43 -30.00
N VAL A 819 0.67 8.92 -28.97
CA VAL A 819 1.23 9.76 -27.89
C VAL A 819 2.37 10.64 -28.41
N ILE A 820 3.30 10.08 -29.20
CA ILE A 820 4.40 10.83 -29.81
C ILE A 820 3.85 11.90 -30.77
N SER A 821 2.84 11.61 -31.59
CA SER A 821 2.21 12.60 -32.48
C SER A 821 1.58 13.75 -31.71
N VAL A 822 0.86 13.49 -30.61
CA VAL A 822 0.26 14.55 -29.78
C VAL A 822 1.34 15.41 -29.11
N LEU A 823 2.39 14.79 -28.54
CA LEU A 823 3.50 15.52 -27.93
C LEU A 823 4.27 16.36 -28.95
N LEU A 824 4.61 15.80 -30.12
CA LEU A 824 5.27 16.55 -31.21
C LEU A 824 4.40 17.71 -31.70
N LEU A 825 3.09 17.53 -31.89
CA LEU A 825 2.20 18.63 -32.25
C LEU A 825 2.19 19.73 -31.18
N SER A 826 2.12 19.36 -29.90
CA SER A 826 2.16 20.31 -28.78
C SER A 826 3.48 21.09 -28.65
N LEU A 827 4.59 20.52 -29.13
CA LEU A 827 5.91 21.17 -29.16
C LEU A 827 6.11 22.04 -30.41
N CYS A 828 5.74 21.51 -31.58
CA CYS A 828 6.01 22.14 -32.88
C CYS A 828 5.03 23.27 -33.22
N VAL A 829 3.74 23.16 -32.89
CA VAL A 829 2.75 24.20 -33.23
C VAL A 829 3.07 25.55 -32.57
N PRO A 830 3.35 25.65 -31.25
CA PRO A 830 3.75 26.90 -30.63
C PRO A 830 5.04 27.47 -31.23
N TYR A 831 6.03 26.60 -31.49
CA TYR A 831 7.31 26.99 -32.09
C TYR A 831 7.13 27.61 -33.49
N VAL A 832 6.37 26.96 -34.37
CA VAL A 832 6.13 27.45 -35.75
C VAL A 832 5.38 28.79 -35.73
N ILE A 833 4.44 28.99 -34.80
CA ILE A 833 3.76 30.28 -34.65
C ILE A 833 4.75 31.36 -34.18
N ALA A 834 5.51 31.12 -33.11
CA ALA A 834 6.41 32.12 -32.54
C ALA A 834 7.64 32.43 -33.41
N ALA A 835 8.22 31.44 -34.10
CA ALA A 835 9.42 31.61 -34.91
C ALA A 835 9.13 31.90 -36.40
N GLY A 836 7.97 31.48 -36.91
CA GLY A 836 7.58 31.67 -38.32
C GLY A 836 6.56 32.78 -38.53
N VAL A 837 5.43 32.74 -37.80
CA VAL A 837 4.31 33.66 -38.03
C VAL A 837 4.58 35.04 -37.42
N VAL A 838 5.00 35.11 -36.15
CA VAL A 838 5.21 36.39 -35.44
C VAL A 838 6.20 37.34 -36.14
N PRO A 839 7.36 36.90 -36.67
CA PRO A 839 8.28 37.80 -37.36
C PRO A 839 7.73 38.38 -38.66
N THR A 840 6.86 37.63 -39.38
CA THR A 840 6.26 38.12 -40.64
C THR A 840 5.21 39.21 -40.42
N VAL A 841 4.75 39.41 -39.18
CA VAL A 841 3.83 40.48 -38.77
C VAL A 841 4.58 41.80 -38.45
N GLY A 842 5.92 41.80 -38.39
CA GLY A 842 6.71 43.02 -38.18
C GLY A 842 6.74 43.52 -36.73
N VAL A 843 6.74 42.59 -35.78
CA VAL A 843 6.69 42.84 -34.32
C VAL A 843 8.06 43.24 -33.75
N THR A 844 8.10 44.00 -32.66
CA THR A 844 9.36 44.37 -31.97
C THR A 844 10.08 43.15 -31.36
N PRO A 845 11.42 43.15 -31.28
CA PRO A 845 12.18 41.99 -30.80
C PRO A 845 11.87 41.60 -29.35
N GLU A 846 11.61 42.58 -28.48
CA GLU A 846 11.20 42.34 -27.08
C GLU A 846 9.86 41.59 -27.00
N MET A 847 8.89 42.00 -27.82
CA MET A 847 7.58 41.36 -27.91
C MET A 847 7.68 39.96 -28.54
N GLN A 848 8.61 39.74 -29.48
CA GLN A 848 8.89 38.41 -30.02
C GLN A 848 9.41 37.45 -28.93
N ILE A 849 10.34 37.89 -28.08
CA ILE A 849 10.84 37.11 -26.94
C ILE A 849 9.71 36.81 -25.94
N LEU A 850 8.88 37.80 -25.62
CA LEU A 850 7.73 37.64 -24.74
C LEU A 850 6.73 36.60 -25.28
N ILE A 851 6.41 36.65 -26.57
CA ILE A 851 5.51 35.68 -27.22
C ILE A 851 6.14 34.28 -27.21
N GLN A 852 7.43 34.15 -27.58
CA GLN A 852 8.15 32.87 -27.54
C GLN A 852 8.12 32.25 -26.13
N ARG A 853 8.13 33.07 -25.07
CA ARG A 853 8.06 32.60 -23.68
C ARG A 853 6.67 32.26 -23.19
N ARG A 854 5.62 32.92 -23.69
CA ARG A 854 4.24 32.77 -23.19
C ARG A 854 3.33 31.91 -24.07
N ILE A 855 3.72 31.61 -25.31
CA ILE A 855 2.87 30.87 -26.25
C ILE A 855 2.57 29.43 -25.81
N TYR A 856 3.53 28.74 -25.18
CA TYR A 856 3.35 27.38 -24.66
C TYR A 856 2.30 27.30 -23.53
N PRO A 857 2.42 28.05 -22.41
CA PRO A 857 1.38 28.06 -21.38
C PRO A 857 0.06 28.65 -21.86
N PHE A 858 0.06 29.61 -22.81
CA PHE A 858 -1.17 30.14 -23.40
C PHE A 858 -1.93 29.08 -24.21
N LEU A 859 -1.25 28.33 -25.09
CA LEU A 859 -1.89 27.26 -25.86
C LEU A 859 -2.36 26.10 -24.98
N LEU A 860 -1.62 25.77 -23.91
CA LEU A 860 -2.10 24.81 -22.92
C LEU A 860 -3.38 25.31 -22.22
N MET A 861 -3.44 26.59 -21.82
CA MET A 861 -4.65 27.18 -21.25
C MET A 861 -5.83 27.08 -22.23
N VAL A 862 -5.63 27.42 -23.51
CA VAL A 862 -6.68 27.33 -24.55
C VAL A 862 -7.15 25.89 -24.75
N VAL A 863 -6.24 24.91 -24.84
CA VAL A 863 -6.60 23.49 -24.94
C VAL A 863 -7.35 23.01 -23.70
N SER A 864 -6.94 23.41 -22.51
CA SER A 864 -7.65 23.12 -21.26
C SER A 864 -9.05 23.73 -21.23
N ILE A 865 -9.22 24.98 -21.68
CA ILE A 865 -10.53 25.64 -21.79
C ILE A 865 -11.41 24.90 -22.80
N ILE A 866 -10.90 24.51 -23.98
CA ILE A 866 -11.65 23.71 -24.96
C ILE A 866 -12.03 22.33 -24.36
N GLY A 867 -11.13 21.69 -23.62
CA GLY A 867 -11.39 20.46 -22.89
C GLY A 867 -12.55 20.62 -21.89
N ILE A 868 -12.48 21.64 -21.03
CA ILE A 868 -13.53 22.00 -20.07
C ILE A 868 -14.84 22.29 -20.79
N LEU A 869 -14.85 23.11 -21.84
CA LEU A 869 -16.06 23.41 -22.63
C LEU A 869 -16.66 22.13 -23.25
N SER A 870 -15.84 21.23 -23.80
CA SER A 870 -16.32 19.96 -24.36
C SER A 870 -16.91 19.02 -23.29
N PHE A 871 -16.34 19.04 -22.08
CA PHE A 871 -16.88 18.34 -20.92
C PHE A 871 -18.20 18.98 -20.46
N GLN A 872 -18.28 20.30 -20.35
CA GLN A 872 -19.51 21.02 -19.99
C GLN A 872 -20.63 20.80 -21.02
N ILE A 873 -20.33 20.77 -22.32
CA ILE A 873 -21.29 20.40 -23.37
C ILE A 873 -21.79 18.96 -23.16
N ARG A 874 -20.92 18.03 -22.74
CA ARG A 874 -21.32 16.64 -22.43
C ARG A 874 -22.19 16.55 -21.18
N GLN A 875 -21.89 17.32 -20.13
CA GLN A 875 -22.76 17.41 -18.94
C GLN A 875 -24.10 18.08 -19.26
N PHE A 876 -24.10 19.15 -20.05
CA PHE A 876 -25.34 19.78 -20.52
C PHE A 876 -26.20 18.82 -21.35
N LYS A 877 -25.58 17.96 -22.19
CA LYS A 877 -26.31 16.91 -22.92
C LYS A 877 -26.95 15.90 -21.96
N ARG A 878 -26.23 15.46 -20.92
CA ARG A 878 -26.78 14.57 -19.87
C ARG A 878 -27.93 15.23 -19.12
N LEU A 879 -27.79 16.49 -18.71
CA LEU A 879 -28.84 17.26 -18.06
C LEU A 879 -30.06 17.45 -18.96
N TYR A 880 -29.87 17.72 -20.26
CA TYR A 880 -30.96 17.78 -21.24
C TYR A 880 -31.68 16.44 -21.37
N GLU A 881 -30.95 15.33 -21.39
CA GLU A 881 -31.51 13.97 -21.42
C GLU A 881 -32.26 13.63 -20.11
N HIS A 882 -31.76 14.07 -18.95
CA HIS A 882 -32.41 13.93 -17.65
C HIS A 882 -33.72 14.74 -17.56
N ILE A 883 -33.69 16.06 -17.81
CA ILE A 883 -34.90 16.92 -17.83
C ILE A 883 -35.95 16.38 -18.81
N LYS A 884 -35.50 15.87 -19.96
CA LYS A 884 -36.39 15.22 -20.95
C LYS A 884 -37.05 13.97 -20.36
N ASN A 885 -36.30 13.14 -19.64
CA ASN A 885 -36.84 11.94 -19.02
C ASN A 885 -37.82 12.31 -17.91
N ASP A 886 -37.40 13.11 -16.93
CA ASP A 886 -38.21 13.40 -15.72
C ASP A 886 -39.59 13.99 -16.05
N LYS A 887 -39.67 14.86 -17.07
CA LYS A 887 -40.92 15.54 -17.44
C LYS A 887 -41.78 14.77 -18.46
N TYR A 888 -41.19 13.92 -19.30
CA TYR A 888 -41.90 13.30 -20.43
C TYR A 888 -41.83 11.77 -20.50
N LEU A 889 -41.04 11.09 -19.65
CA LEU A 889 -40.96 9.63 -19.59
C LEU A 889 -42.19 9.08 -18.85
N VAL A 890 -43.15 8.54 -19.59
CA VAL A 890 -44.37 7.92 -19.02
C VAL A 890 -44.09 6.49 -18.54
N GLY A 891 -43.07 5.85 -19.10
CA GLY A 891 -42.60 4.53 -18.68
C GLY A 891 -41.52 4.01 -19.61
N GLN A 892 -41.13 2.75 -19.42
CA GLN A 892 -40.19 2.06 -20.29
C GLN A 892 -40.85 0.82 -20.89
N ARG A 893 -40.52 0.47 -22.14
CA ARG A 893 -40.98 -0.74 -22.83
C ARG A 893 -39.87 -1.76 -22.89
N LEU A 894 -40.17 -3.01 -22.59
CA LEU A 894 -39.24 -4.12 -22.82
C LEU A 894 -39.00 -4.30 -24.33
N VAL A 895 -37.74 -4.48 -24.73
CA VAL A 895 -37.37 -4.70 -26.14
C VAL A 895 -37.08 -6.17 -26.38
N ASN A 896 -37.52 -6.69 -27.53
CA ASN A 896 -37.16 -8.03 -27.96
C ASN A 896 -35.69 -8.09 -28.39
N TYR A 897 -35.02 -9.20 -28.10
CA TYR A 897 -33.67 -9.49 -28.55
C TYR A 897 -33.65 -9.68 -30.07
N GLU A 898 -33.22 -8.65 -30.79
CA GLU A 898 -32.95 -8.76 -32.21
C GLU A 898 -31.63 -9.50 -32.44
N ARG A 899 -31.72 -10.71 -33.01
CA ARG A 899 -30.55 -11.45 -33.46
C ARG A 899 -29.90 -10.70 -34.62
N LYS A 900 -28.85 -9.92 -34.31
CA LYS A 900 -28.11 -9.06 -35.24
C LYS A 900 -27.66 -9.83 -36.50
N ALA A 901 -28.47 -9.77 -37.55
CA ALA A 901 -28.25 -10.51 -38.78
C ALA A 901 -27.00 -9.96 -39.49
N ARG A 902 -25.92 -10.76 -39.53
CA ARG A 902 -24.77 -10.48 -40.38
C ARG A 902 -25.15 -10.71 -41.84
N GLY A 903 -25.62 -9.64 -42.49
CA GLY A 903 -25.79 -9.57 -43.95
C GLY A 903 -27.22 -9.74 -44.45
N ALA A 904 -27.97 -8.64 -44.46
CA ALA A 904 -29.07 -8.41 -45.40
C ALA A 904 -29.04 -6.93 -45.81
N SER A 905 -29.25 -6.65 -47.10
CA SER A 905 -29.04 -5.34 -47.71
C SER A 905 -30.07 -4.29 -47.32
N SER A 906 -29.64 -3.03 -47.26
CA SER A 906 -30.49 -1.86 -47.08
C SER A 906 -31.56 -1.73 -48.17
N VAL A 907 -32.84 -1.71 -47.75
CA VAL A 907 -33.95 -1.15 -48.52
C VAL A 907 -34.70 -0.20 -47.57
N PRO A 908 -34.82 1.11 -47.87
CA PRO A 908 -35.59 2.02 -47.04
C PRO A 908 -37.11 1.80 -47.25
N PRO A 909 -37.95 2.04 -46.23
CA PRO A 909 -39.41 2.00 -46.40
C PRO A 909 -39.89 3.17 -47.29
N PRO A 910 -41.00 3.00 -48.03
CA PRO A 910 -41.59 4.09 -48.80
C PRO A 910 -42.27 5.11 -47.87
N ASN A 911 -42.19 6.40 -48.24
CA ASN A 911 -42.90 7.47 -47.53
C ASN A 911 -44.42 7.30 -47.62
N PRO A 912 -45.20 7.64 -46.58
CA PRO A 912 -46.65 7.74 -46.68
C PRO A 912 -47.06 8.91 -47.57
N ILE A 913 -48.10 8.69 -48.36
CA ILE A 913 -48.81 9.73 -49.12
C ILE A 913 -49.77 10.45 -48.17
N PRO A 914 -49.92 11.79 -48.24
CA PRO A 914 -50.89 12.51 -47.42
C PRO A 914 -52.32 12.37 -47.95
N GLU A 915 -53.25 12.07 -47.04
CA GLU A 915 -54.67 12.44 -47.09
C GLU A 915 -54.96 13.41 -45.94
#